data_AF-A0A1Y3GCA2-F1
#
_entry.id   AF-A0A1Y3GCA2-F1
#
_cell.length_a   1.000
_cell.length_b   1.000
_cell.length_c   1.000
_cell.angle_alpha   90.00
_cell.angle_beta   90.00
_cell.angle_gamma   90.00
#
_symmetry.space_group_name_H-M   'P 1'
#
loop_
_entity.id
_entity.type
_entity.pdbx_description
1 polymer ?
#
loop_
_entity_poly.entity_id
_entity_poly.type
_entity_poly.pdbx_seq_one_letter_code
_entity_poly.pdbx_strand_id
1 'polypeptide(L)'
;MTNPKTKNFKLPPKKTTGQTLEEKLTENAYQKILPARYLKKDKNGNTTETPEEMFMRVAKNIAQPEKNHKNGNYEKTKKQFYNLMTNLKFIPNSPTLMNAGTEIQQLSACFVTHPTDNMDSIFNTVHKAAKIFQSGGGMGYPFHLLRPKGDVVKSTGGIASGPITFQQVFDTMCGTIKQGGRRRGAQMGIMKVDHPDILRFIVSKRKEGNLSNFNISVGVTQEFMKAVKNDEEYELKNPRTGDTHLVTDKTAEFYNKDEEWWPEAQGSDTGKDENFWRDYAHTFGDEIKKHEINLEPGEEMTLPARFIWKTMIDGAWRNGEPGLFMIDQTNKMHSFDTEKHPEHRIEATNPCITGDTYINTDKGFYTAKELYEENIPINVVVDSRKSKEKIKPASRVYKTGTKDVYKIETKEGFELRVTEDHKIMTEKGWKETRELQKGDKIHIQDREGAHNNLHQNENTASKTTNKVQQGTENGAVLLKNNQEKTSYSQKTEFPEQMLHTGNGITRRFLQQTFTEKLLINLDKNPEIKLKGENEFLKKTQLLLINQGIYSEIKNHGESYLVIKNEDVIEFNEKIGLLGDKKKLLQNLDIEKTEKRRKYTAEIQEIVYDGHEDVYDLTEPDTHSFIANGVVVHNCGEQPLENFEACNLGHINLSLLVEEKQDGQAQTFREWRKKNPDYDYESNKGLEKAVADYLRQAMDMEEFERVARIGTRFLDNVITMNDFPLEEIEDKVSKMRKIGLGLMGFAQLLIQLGIRYGSRESIAVAKEIQRLITRFSVEESHRLALSRGEFPEWSESKWADPTEYPEWFERHTGGLNPEEYSDGYLIRNHNTTSIAPTGTTSMIANTSGGCEPIFSLAYFKNVAKDIQGEDMLVEFDDYFIRTLEANNINVEEVKSAAIKKMEKNRWEGVDSIPDETLPPKIKEIFVAADRVKPEEHVDIQAAFQYHNHSGISKTCNFPNEATKKDVEKAYMRAYDKGVKGMTVYRDGSREVQVMKTNIDTQEKNLNKKQLIEKTIKEFGGIKNMIESKEFKETIQQTNIDTDKQKPLLQTLTQNQENIKKGKKTKMGQKTARERPKVVQGETREIETPYGDLYVTINEDKHGPFEVFAQIGKAGGYTQSFTEALGRMISLALRTGASGEEVIKQLDDIRSPQIAWDQGTKIYSVPDAIAEAMKRHLNKTKGVQETVDTYEQQTEEIETHKNNETDTTKIIKEGVNPECPECGGMLTLQEGCKKCPKCGWSEC
;
A
#
# COMPACT_ATOMS: atom_id res chain seq x y z
N MET A 1 -3.40 -38.00 42.29
CA MET A 1 -3.57 -37.22 43.53
C MET A 1 -3.85 -35.77 43.12
N THR A 2 -4.81 -35.08 43.73
CA THR A 2 -5.14 -33.69 43.36
C THR A 2 -4.22 -32.70 44.07
N ASN A 3 -3.56 -31.82 43.32
CA ASN A 3 -2.62 -30.84 43.87
C ASN A 3 -3.37 -29.80 44.73
N PRO A 4 -3.04 -29.62 46.04
CA PRO A 4 -3.79 -28.75 46.95
C PRO A 4 -3.90 -27.28 46.51
N LYS A 5 -2.97 -26.77 45.68
CA LYS A 5 -2.98 -25.41 45.14
C LYS A 5 -4.24 -25.07 44.29
N THR A 6 -5.02 -26.07 43.87
CA THR A 6 -6.09 -25.91 42.87
C THR A 6 -7.47 -25.46 43.40
N LYS A 7 -7.67 -25.34 44.72
CA LYS A 7 -9.02 -25.07 45.28
C LYS A 7 -9.52 -23.63 45.06
N ASN A 8 -8.65 -22.62 45.23
CA ASN A 8 -9.02 -21.20 45.18
C ASN A 8 -8.29 -20.51 44.03
N PHE A 9 -8.74 -20.77 42.80
CA PHE A 9 -8.24 -20.08 41.60
C PHE A 9 -8.87 -18.70 41.47
N LYS A 10 -8.06 -17.65 41.38
CA LYS A 10 -8.49 -16.25 41.39
C LYS A 10 -8.54 -15.63 40.01
N LEU A 11 -9.51 -14.74 39.81
CA LEU A 11 -9.61 -13.82 38.67
C LEU A 11 -9.88 -12.41 39.22
N PRO A 12 -8.87 -11.52 39.27
CA PRO A 12 -9.07 -10.15 39.73
C PRO A 12 -9.78 -9.31 38.66
N PRO A 13 -10.77 -8.46 38.98
CA PRO A 13 -11.36 -7.58 37.98
C PRO A 13 -10.35 -6.57 37.43
N LYS A 14 -10.33 -6.35 36.12
CA LYS A 14 -9.43 -5.38 35.49
C LYS A 14 -9.95 -3.96 35.72
N LYS A 15 -9.17 -3.14 36.43
CA LYS A 15 -9.44 -1.72 36.71
C LYS A 15 -8.33 -0.83 36.14
N THR A 16 -8.67 0.40 35.77
CA THR A 16 -7.70 1.46 35.48
C THR A 16 -7.19 2.07 36.79
N THR A 17 -6.04 1.59 37.26
CA THR A 17 -5.30 2.14 38.40
C THR A 17 -4.53 3.41 38.01
N GLY A 18 -4.30 4.32 38.96
CA GLY A 18 -3.61 5.60 38.74
C GLY A 18 -4.46 6.82 39.05
N GLN A 19 -3.83 7.91 39.47
CA GLN A 19 -4.49 9.20 39.73
C GLN A 19 -4.51 10.08 38.46
N THR A 20 -3.41 10.04 37.70
CA THR A 20 -3.22 10.69 36.40
C THR A 20 -3.79 9.85 35.25
N LEU A 21 -3.72 10.38 34.03
CA LEU A 21 -4.01 9.62 32.80
C LEU A 21 -2.78 8.82 32.33
N GLU A 22 -1.56 9.32 32.58
CA GLU A 22 -0.30 8.61 32.31
C GLU A 22 -0.22 7.27 33.04
N GLU A 23 -0.55 7.22 34.34
CA GLU A 23 -0.56 5.98 35.13
C GLU A 23 -1.66 4.98 34.71
N LYS A 24 -2.72 5.44 34.03
CA LYS A 24 -3.87 4.61 33.59
C LYS A 24 -3.67 3.97 32.22
N LEU A 25 -2.87 4.62 31.37
CA LEU A 25 -2.52 4.15 30.04
C LEU A 25 -1.26 3.28 30.11
N THR A 26 -1.04 2.46 29.09
CA THR A 26 0.29 1.82 28.92
C THR A 26 1.28 2.88 28.45
N GLU A 27 2.57 2.71 28.79
CA GLU A 27 3.66 3.54 28.25
C GLU A 27 3.59 3.62 26.72
N ASN A 28 3.31 2.49 26.06
CA ASN A 28 3.13 2.42 24.61
C ASN A 28 1.94 3.27 24.11
N ALA A 29 0.83 3.33 24.84
CA ALA A 29 -0.30 4.17 24.47
C ALA A 29 -0.03 5.66 24.70
N TYR A 30 0.45 6.03 25.90
CA TYR A 30 0.63 7.43 26.31
C TYR A 30 1.85 8.11 25.68
N GLN A 31 3.01 7.44 25.68
CA GLN A 31 4.27 8.03 25.19
C GLN A 31 4.52 7.81 23.69
N LYS A 32 3.84 6.85 23.04
CA LYS A 32 4.13 6.45 21.64
C LYS A 32 2.92 6.57 20.71
N ILE A 33 1.81 5.87 20.97
CA ILE A 33 0.66 5.83 20.04
C ILE A 33 -0.09 7.17 19.97
N LEU A 34 -0.43 7.77 21.12
CA LEU A 34 -1.19 9.03 21.15
C LEU A 34 -0.40 10.20 20.54
N PRO A 35 0.85 10.50 20.95
CA PRO A 35 1.63 11.62 20.41
C PRO A 35 1.91 11.51 18.92
N ALA A 36 2.11 10.28 18.42
CA ALA A 36 2.33 10.07 17.00
C ALA A 36 1.10 10.46 16.18
N ARG A 37 -0.05 9.83 16.44
CA ARG A 37 -1.18 9.82 15.49
C ARG A 37 -2.32 10.81 15.81
N TYR A 38 -2.47 11.25 17.06
CA TYR A 38 -3.75 11.80 17.55
C TYR A 38 -3.70 13.22 18.11
N LEU A 39 -2.60 13.60 18.77
CA LEU A 39 -2.46 14.92 19.41
C LEU A 39 -2.32 16.02 18.34
N LYS A 40 -2.85 17.21 18.61
CA LYS A 40 -2.65 18.38 17.73
C LYS A 40 -1.17 18.71 17.58
N LYS A 41 -0.78 19.00 16.36
CA LYS A 41 0.56 19.48 16.00
C LYS A 41 0.45 20.90 15.44
N ASP A 42 1.46 21.73 15.71
CA ASP A 42 1.57 23.04 15.08
C ASP A 42 1.87 22.91 13.58
N LYS A 43 1.85 24.06 12.87
CA LYS A 43 2.29 24.18 11.47
C LYS A 43 3.73 23.71 11.18
N ASN A 44 4.47 23.30 12.21
CA ASN A 44 5.83 22.83 12.15
C ASN A 44 5.96 21.37 12.65
N GLY A 45 4.85 20.62 12.78
CA GLY A 45 4.83 19.21 13.19
C GLY A 45 5.12 18.94 14.67
N ASN A 46 5.32 19.97 15.51
CA ASN A 46 5.51 19.76 16.94
C ASN A 46 4.16 19.49 17.61
N THR A 47 4.06 18.45 18.44
CA THR A 47 2.94 18.26 19.36
C THR A 47 2.74 19.49 20.25
N THR A 48 1.51 20.03 20.26
CA THR A 48 1.11 21.24 21.00
C THR A 48 -0.05 20.99 21.98
N GLU A 49 -0.31 19.72 22.27
CA GLU A 49 -1.48 19.25 23.00
C GLU A 49 -1.08 17.95 23.72
N THR A 50 -1.28 17.84 25.04
CA THR A 50 -1.08 16.57 25.76
C THR A 50 -2.23 15.58 25.53
N PRO A 51 -2.10 14.29 25.90
CA PRO A 51 -3.21 13.33 25.87
C PRO A 51 -4.47 13.82 26.61
N GLU A 52 -4.32 14.48 27.76
CA GLU A 52 -5.41 15.14 28.50
C GLU A 52 -6.03 16.27 27.69
N GLU A 53 -5.21 17.14 27.09
CA GLU A 53 -5.70 18.27 26.29
C GLU A 53 -6.41 17.79 25.02
N MET A 54 -5.96 16.70 24.40
CA MET A 54 -6.62 16.05 23.26
C MET A 54 -8.00 15.51 23.65
N PHE A 55 -8.11 14.72 24.73
CA PHE A 55 -9.42 14.27 25.20
C PHE A 55 -10.32 15.45 25.61
N MET A 56 -9.75 16.51 26.15
CA MET A 56 -10.46 17.75 26.50
C MET A 56 -10.90 18.54 25.24
N ARG A 57 -10.10 18.58 24.17
CA ARG A 57 -10.47 19.15 22.86
C ARG A 57 -11.65 18.38 22.27
N VAL A 58 -11.55 17.06 22.18
CA VAL A 58 -12.60 16.20 21.62
C VAL A 58 -13.89 16.40 22.42
N ALA A 59 -13.81 16.35 23.76
CA ALA A 59 -14.97 16.61 24.62
C ALA A 59 -15.55 18.04 24.46
N LYS A 60 -14.71 19.08 24.31
CA LYS A 60 -15.16 20.46 24.06
C LYS A 60 -15.85 20.62 22.71
N ASN A 61 -15.34 20.00 21.64
CA ASN A 61 -15.91 20.11 20.30
C ASN A 61 -17.22 19.29 20.17
N ILE A 62 -17.20 18.02 20.58
CA ILE A 62 -18.39 17.15 20.49
C ILE A 62 -19.48 17.54 21.49
N ALA A 63 -19.20 18.34 22.53
CA ALA A 63 -20.25 18.90 23.39
C ALA A 63 -20.99 20.12 22.79
N GLN A 64 -20.49 20.78 21.73
CA GLN A 64 -21.09 22.05 21.24
C GLN A 64 -22.59 21.98 20.91
N PRO A 65 -23.16 20.91 20.30
CA PRO A 65 -24.59 20.86 19.97
C PRO A 65 -25.52 21.05 21.18
N GLU A 66 -25.07 20.67 22.39
CA GLU A 66 -25.83 20.82 23.63
C GLU A 66 -26.12 22.28 24.02
N LYS A 67 -25.52 23.26 23.34
CA LYS A 67 -25.87 24.69 23.50
C LYS A 67 -27.16 25.08 22.78
N ASN A 68 -27.53 24.34 21.74
CA ASN A 68 -28.60 24.71 20.81
C ASN A 68 -29.93 24.00 21.12
N HIS A 69 -29.93 23.05 22.07
CA HIS A 69 -31.11 22.29 22.47
C HIS A 69 -31.69 22.80 23.80
N LYS A 70 -33.03 22.91 23.87
CA LYS A 70 -33.78 23.50 25.00
C LYS A 70 -33.44 22.92 26.38
N ASN A 71 -33.07 21.63 26.45
CA ASN A 71 -32.70 20.91 27.66
C ASN A 71 -31.20 20.49 27.69
N GLY A 72 -30.39 21.00 26.77
CA GLY A 72 -28.97 20.67 26.65
C GLY A 72 -28.11 21.33 27.75
N ASN A 73 -27.00 20.69 28.11
CA ASN A 73 -26.08 21.23 29.11
C ASN A 73 -24.62 20.97 28.69
N TYR A 74 -24.06 21.94 27.96
CA TYR A 74 -22.69 21.91 27.44
C TYR A 74 -21.63 21.53 28.50
N GLU A 75 -21.66 22.15 29.68
CA GLU A 75 -20.64 21.91 30.72
C GLU A 75 -20.73 20.50 31.32
N LYS A 76 -21.96 20.01 31.58
CA LYS A 76 -22.21 18.65 32.06
C LYS A 76 -21.77 17.62 31.02
N THR A 77 -22.22 17.76 29.77
CA THR A 77 -21.92 16.81 28.70
C THR A 77 -20.42 16.79 28.35
N LYS A 78 -19.77 17.95 28.25
CA LYS A 78 -18.30 18.05 28.09
C LYS A 78 -17.56 17.28 29.19
N LYS A 79 -17.93 17.48 30.47
CA LYS A 79 -17.32 16.76 31.59
C LYS A 79 -17.59 15.25 31.52
N GLN A 80 -18.80 14.84 31.13
CA GLN A 80 -19.15 13.44 30.94
C GLN A 80 -18.31 12.78 29.84
N PHE A 81 -18.20 13.39 28.65
CA PHE A 81 -17.39 12.90 27.53
C PHE A 81 -15.90 12.80 27.90
N TYR A 82 -15.35 13.84 28.53
CA TYR A 82 -13.96 13.85 28.98
C TYR A 82 -13.66 12.70 29.97
N ASN A 83 -14.51 12.53 30.98
CA ASN A 83 -14.38 11.46 31.97
C ASN A 83 -14.58 10.06 31.37
N LEU A 84 -15.38 9.92 30.30
CA LEU A 84 -15.62 8.65 29.63
C LEU A 84 -14.35 8.12 28.94
N MET A 85 -13.65 9.01 28.23
CA MET A 85 -12.44 8.68 27.49
C MET A 85 -11.21 8.57 28.40
N THR A 86 -11.04 9.48 29.37
CA THR A 86 -9.86 9.47 30.27
C THR A 86 -9.85 8.37 31.33
N ASN A 87 -10.97 7.66 31.52
CA ASN A 87 -11.02 6.40 32.29
C ASN A 87 -11.12 5.16 31.38
N LEU A 88 -10.84 5.32 30.08
CA LEU A 88 -10.75 4.25 29.06
C LEU A 88 -12.01 3.38 28.91
N LYS A 89 -13.17 3.83 29.43
CA LYS A 89 -14.48 3.14 29.37
C LYS A 89 -15.10 3.19 27.98
N PHE A 90 -14.83 4.24 27.21
CA PHE A 90 -15.26 4.41 25.83
C PHE A 90 -14.16 5.14 25.03
N ILE A 91 -13.85 4.65 23.84
CA ILE A 91 -12.95 5.31 22.90
C ILE A 91 -13.66 5.44 21.54
N PRO A 92 -13.82 6.65 20.99
CA PRO A 92 -14.37 6.86 19.65
C PRO A 92 -13.37 6.47 18.56
N ASN A 93 -13.81 6.44 17.29
CA ASN A 93 -12.97 6.13 16.15
C ASN A 93 -11.76 7.09 16.01
N SER A 94 -10.77 6.66 15.24
CA SER A 94 -9.56 7.44 15.04
C SER A 94 -9.81 8.82 14.43
N PRO A 95 -10.64 8.98 13.37
CA PRO A 95 -10.99 10.30 12.83
C PRO A 95 -11.54 11.28 13.88
N THR A 96 -12.43 10.85 14.79
CA THR A 96 -12.96 11.75 15.83
C THR A 96 -11.87 12.25 16.78
N LEU A 97 -10.98 11.36 17.25
CA LEU A 97 -9.85 11.76 18.11
C LEU A 97 -8.89 12.72 17.37
N MET A 98 -8.61 12.39 16.11
CA MET A 98 -7.68 13.11 15.23
C MET A 98 -8.17 14.52 14.85
N ASN A 99 -9.46 14.67 14.54
CA ASN A 99 -9.98 15.83 13.80
C ASN A 99 -11.04 16.67 14.55
N ALA A 100 -11.67 16.17 15.63
CA ALA A 100 -12.65 16.97 16.38
C ALA A 100 -12.01 18.25 16.95
N GLY A 101 -12.52 19.42 16.57
CA GLY A 101 -11.98 20.73 16.92
C GLY A 101 -10.75 21.12 16.10
N THR A 102 -10.69 20.73 14.83
CA THR A 102 -9.67 21.12 13.83
C THR A 102 -10.33 21.74 12.59
N GLU A 103 -9.55 22.24 11.64
CA GLU A 103 -10.07 22.78 10.36
C GLU A 103 -10.51 21.68 9.38
N ILE A 104 -10.11 20.42 9.59
CA ILE A 104 -10.56 19.29 8.77
C ILE A 104 -11.95 18.83 9.21
N GLN A 105 -12.19 18.80 10.54
CA GLN A 105 -13.46 18.53 11.23
C GLN A 105 -14.27 17.28 10.78
N GLN A 106 -13.70 16.45 9.91
CA GLN A 106 -14.28 15.20 9.41
C GLN A 106 -14.03 14.05 10.40
N LEU A 107 -15.11 13.38 10.82
CA LEU A 107 -15.15 12.47 11.97
C LEU A 107 -15.62 11.03 11.63
N SER A 108 -16.12 10.79 10.42
CA SER A 108 -16.55 9.45 9.97
C SER A 108 -15.40 8.65 9.39
N ALA A 109 -15.44 7.33 9.58
CA ALA A 109 -14.40 6.42 9.10
C ALA A 109 -14.66 5.92 7.66
N CYS A 110 -15.92 5.75 7.30
CA CYS A 110 -16.34 4.90 6.17
C CYS A 110 -17.53 5.50 5.43
N PHE A 111 -17.64 5.16 4.14
CA PHE A 111 -18.64 5.62 3.17
C PHE A 111 -18.88 4.52 2.11
N VAL A 112 -19.95 4.63 1.31
CA VAL A 112 -20.23 3.80 0.13
C VAL A 112 -20.79 4.69 -0.98
N THR A 113 -20.49 4.38 -2.25
CA THR A 113 -21.14 5.04 -3.40
C THR A 113 -21.38 4.07 -4.54
N HIS A 114 -22.52 4.16 -5.22
CA HIS A 114 -22.90 3.22 -6.28
C HIS A 114 -22.58 3.78 -7.68
N PRO A 115 -21.76 3.10 -8.50
CA PRO A 115 -21.68 3.38 -9.93
C PRO A 115 -22.93 2.79 -10.61
N THR A 116 -23.56 3.55 -11.50
CA THR A 116 -24.65 3.05 -12.36
C THR A 116 -24.12 2.78 -13.78
N ASP A 117 -24.85 1.98 -14.57
CA ASP A 117 -24.42 1.39 -15.86
C ASP A 117 -24.32 2.40 -17.04
N ASN A 118 -23.55 3.47 -16.85
CA ASN A 118 -23.22 4.50 -17.83
C ASN A 118 -21.89 5.19 -17.48
N MET A 119 -21.19 5.69 -18.51
CA MET A 119 -19.81 6.18 -18.36
C MET A 119 -19.71 7.40 -17.42
N ASP A 120 -20.66 8.33 -17.51
CA ASP A 120 -20.67 9.53 -16.68
C ASP A 120 -20.85 9.19 -15.20
N SER A 121 -21.72 8.25 -14.85
CA SER A 121 -21.88 7.79 -13.46
C SER A 121 -20.66 7.02 -12.98
N ILE A 122 -20.08 6.14 -13.79
CA ILE A 122 -18.84 5.40 -13.44
C ILE A 122 -17.73 6.40 -13.06
N PHE A 123 -17.44 7.38 -13.92
CA PHE A 123 -16.37 8.36 -13.66
C PHE A 123 -16.74 9.46 -12.64
N ASN A 124 -18.01 9.80 -12.46
CA ASN A 124 -18.44 10.66 -11.35
C ASN A 124 -18.29 9.95 -10.00
N THR A 125 -18.54 8.64 -9.92
CA THR A 125 -18.31 7.84 -8.71
C THR A 125 -16.81 7.75 -8.38
N VAL A 126 -15.94 7.60 -9.39
CA VAL A 126 -14.47 7.75 -9.30
C VAL A 126 -14.04 9.13 -8.77
N HIS A 127 -14.74 10.20 -9.14
CA HIS A 127 -14.52 11.56 -8.63
C HIS A 127 -15.06 11.78 -7.20
N LYS A 128 -16.17 11.15 -6.83
CA LYS A 128 -16.74 11.24 -5.47
C LYS A 128 -15.89 10.48 -4.45
N ALA A 129 -15.40 9.29 -4.81
CA ALA A 129 -14.37 8.58 -4.07
C ALA A 129 -13.15 9.47 -3.77
N ALA A 130 -12.73 10.28 -4.75
CA ALA A 130 -11.65 11.25 -4.61
C ALA A 130 -11.86 12.21 -3.43
N LYS A 131 -13.01 12.89 -3.37
CA LYS A 131 -13.33 13.83 -2.28
C LYS A 131 -13.42 13.14 -0.91
N ILE A 132 -13.84 11.88 -0.86
CA ILE A 132 -13.96 11.11 0.39
C ILE A 132 -12.60 10.62 0.90
N PHE A 133 -11.75 10.17 -0.01
CA PHE A 133 -10.33 9.95 0.25
C PHE A 133 -9.58 11.28 0.38
N GLN A 134 -10.18 12.43 0.10
CA GLN A 134 -9.59 13.72 0.45
C GLN A 134 -9.61 13.93 1.96
N SER A 135 -10.73 13.60 2.61
CA SER A 135 -11.09 14.08 3.95
C SER A 135 -10.87 13.10 5.12
N GLY A 136 -11.00 11.79 4.90
CA GLY A 136 -10.78 10.80 5.98
C GLY A 136 -11.55 9.49 5.86
N GLY A 137 -12.36 9.33 4.81
CA GLY A 137 -13.24 8.19 4.58
C GLY A 137 -12.71 7.04 3.72
N GLY A 138 -13.18 5.83 4.00
CA GLY A 138 -13.10 4.67 3.11
C GLY A 138 -14.36 4.48 2.28
N MET A 139 -14.35 3.65 1.24
CA MET A 139 -15.37 3.58 0.18
C MET A 139 -15.68 2.16 -0.30
N GLY A 140 -16.95 1.75 -0.27
CA GLY A 140 -17.39 0.55 -0.99
C GLY A 140 -18.13 0.84 -2.30
N TYR A 141 -18.10 -0.13 -3.22
CA TYR A 141 -18.90 -0.10 -4.47
C TYR A 141 -19.48 -1.49 -4.80
N PRO A 142 -20.75 -1.53 -5.26
CA PRO A 142 -21.29 -2.68 -5.97
C PRO A 142 -20.84 -2.65 -7.43
N PHE A 143 -20.08 -3.65 -7.87
CA PHE A 143 -19.72 -3.77 -9.29
C PHE A 143 -20.76 -4.54 -10.12
N HIS A 144 -21.65 -5.30 -9.45
CA HIS A 144 -22.74 -6.04 -10.08
C HIS A 144 -23.87 -5.16 -10.65
N LEU A 145 -23.82 -3.83 -10.48
CA LEU A 145 -24.74 -2.88 -11.13
C LEU A 145 -24.33 -2.56 -12.57
N LEU A 146 -23.15 -2.98 -13.03
CA LEU A 146 -22.65 -2.72 -14.38
C LEU A 146 -22.88 -3.95 -15.26
N ARG A 147 -23.23 -3.74 -16.53
CA ARG A 147 -23.53 -4.85 -17.47
C ARG A 147 -22.31 -5.77 -17.71
N PRO A 148 -22.52 -7.08 -17.96
CA PRO A 148 -21.43 -8.05 -18.10
C PRO A 148 -20.61 -7.87 -19.38
N LYS A 149 -19.42 -8.47 -19.40
CA LYS A 149 -18.55 -8.50 -20.58
C LYS A 149 -19.26 -9.21 -21.74
N GLY A 150 -19.34 -8.54 -22.89
CA GLY A 150 -20.03 -9.01 -24.09
C GLY A 150 -21.41 -8.38 -24.34
N ASP A 151 -22.05 -7.75 -23.35
CA ASP A 151 -23.38 -7.15 -23.54
C ASP A 151 -23.34 -5.90 -24.44
N VAL A 152 -24.45 -5.58 -25.10
CA VAL A 152 -24.53 -4.62 -26.21
C VAL A 152 -24.41 -3.17 -25.72
N VAL A 153 -23.56 -2.38 -26.38
CA VAL A 153 -23.40 -0.93 -26.18
C VAL A 153 -24.14 -0.18 -27.30
N LYS A 154 -25.45 0.06 -27.08
CA LYS A 154 -26.38 0.65 -28.07
C LYS A 154 -25.92 1.96 -28.73
N SER A 155 -25.10 2.76 -28.07
CA SER A 155 -24.58 4.03 -28.59
C SER A 155 -23.43 3.89 -29.58
N THR A 156 -22.70 2.77 -29.57
CA THR A 156 -21.54 2.52 -30.44
C THR A 156 -21.73 1.32 -31.39
N GLY A 157 -22.70 0.44 -31.09
CA GLY A 157 -22.86 -0.84 -31.77
C GLY A 157 -21.82 -1.91 -31.36
N GLY A 158 -20.95 -1.59 -30.40
CA GLY A 158 -19.95 -2.53 -29.86
C GLY A 158 -20.43 -3.33 -28.65
N ILE A 159 -19.51 -4.12 -28.10
CA ILE A 159 -19.70 -4.92 -26.88
C ILE A 159 -19.09 -4.25 -25.64
N ALA A 160 -19.60 -4.56 -24.46
CA ALA A 160 -19.13 -4.04 -23.18
C ALA A 160 -17.93 -4.79 -22.63
N SER A 161 -17.03 -4.09 -21.92
CA SER A 161 -15.85 -4.66 -21.26
C SER A 161 -16.16 -5.48 -20.00
N GLY A 162 -17.33 -5.25 -19.39
CA GLY A 162 -17.75 -5.87 -18.13
C GLY A 162 -17.24 -5.16 -16.86
N PRO A 163 -17.84 -5.44 -15.69
CA PRO A 163 -17.50 -4.82 -14.42
C PRO A 163 -16.06 -4.97 -13.99
N ILE A 164 -15.37 -6.08 -14.31
CA ILE A 164 -14.01 -6.32 -13.82
C ILE A 164 -13.02 -5.30 -14.39
N THR A 165 -13.19 -4.88 -15.65
CA THR A 165 -12.36 -3.83 -16.26
C THR A 165 -12.66 -2.45 -15.65
N PHE A 166 -13.91 -2.17 -15.26
CA PHE A 166 -14.21 -0.95 -14.49
C PHE A 166 -13.72 -1.04 -13.05
N GLN A 167 -13.77 -2.22 -12.42
CA GLN A 167 -13.19 -2.45 -11.10
C GLN A 167 -11.67 -2.26 -11.14
N GLN A 168 -11.01 -2.63 -12.24
CA GLN A 168 -9.62 -2.25 -12.48
C GLN A 168 -9.47 -0.72 -12.50
N VAL A 169 -10.24 0.04 -13.30
CA VAL A 169 -10.19 1.54 -13.26
C VAL A 169 -10.42 2.11 -11.84
N PHE A 170 -11.25 1.47 -11.01
CA PHE A 170 -11.42 1.84 -9.62
C PHE A 170 -10.21 1.47 -8.73
N ASP A 171 -9.55 0.33 -8.99
CA ASP A 171 -8.31 -0.12 -8.33
C ASP A 171 -7.13 0.77 -8.74
N THR A 172 -7.08 1.18 -10.02
CA THR A 172 -6.23 2.23 -10.54
C THR A 172 -6.50 3.50 -9.72
N MET A 173 -7.77 3.99 -9.65
CA MET A 173 -8.27 5.09 -8.76
C MET A 173 -7.91 4.91 -7.28
N CYS A 174 -7.31 3.78 -6.93
CA CYS A 174 -6.82 3.39 -5.64
C CYS A 174 -5.26 3.36 -5.48
N GLY A 175 -4.45 4.09 -6.29
CA GLY A 175 -3.11 4.68 -5.86
C GLY A 175 -2.33 6.10 -6.07
N THR A 176 -2.56 7.47 -6.34
CA THR A 176 -3.40 8.77 -6.12
C THR A 176 -4.03 9.42 -4.82
N ILE A 177 -5.26 9.16 -4.34
CA ILE A 177 -6.02 9.85 -3.26
C ILE A 177 -5.88 9.35 -1.77
N LYS A 178 -5.20 10.11 -0.89
CA LYS A 178 -4.92 9.71 0.49
C LYS A 178 -5.89 10.18 1.58
N GLN A 179 -6.79 9.29 1.99
CA GLN A 179 -7.71 9.41 3.12
C GLN A 179 -7.26 10.37 4.26
N GLY A 180 -7.81 11.58 4.23
CA GLY A 180 -7.76 12.58 5.30
C GLY A 180 -6.38 13.13 5.66
N GLY A 181 -5.40 13.02 4.75
CA GLY A 181 -4.04 13.42 5.05
C GLY A 181 -3.38 12.59 6.17
N ARG A 182 -3.95 11.42 6.53
CA ARG A 182 -3.40 10.49 7.52
C ARG A 182 -3.28 9.03 7.05
N ARG A 183 -3.95 8.64 5.96
CA ARG A 183 -3.93 7.31 5.33
C ARG A 183 -4.13 7.37 3.80
N ARG A 184 -3.85 6.32 3.02
CA ARG A 184 -4.33 6.05 1.63
C ARG A 184 -5.84 5.76 1.69
N GLY A 185 -6.53 5.72 0.56
CA GLY A 185 -7.99 5.56 0.50
C GLY A 185 -8.52 4.23 1.04
N ALA A 186 -9.77 3.90 0.69
CA ALA A 186 -10.33 2.59 0.97
C ALA A 186 -11.29 2.04 -0.08
N GLN A 187 -11.03 0.87 -0.69
CA GLN A 187 -11.93 0.23 -1.66
C GLN A 187 -12.21 -1.26 -1.40
N MET A 188 -13.50 -1.65 -1.28
CA MET A 188 -13.89 -3.05 -1.55
C MET A 188 -14.98 -3.12 -2.61
N GLY A 189 -14.99 -4.24 -3.34
CA GLY A 189 -15.92 -4.51 -4.42
C GLY A 189 -16.80 -5.68 -4.03
N ILE A 190 -18.10 -5.55 -4.27
CA ILE A 190 -19.05 -6.63 -4.07
C ILE A 190 -19.73 -6.97 -5.39
N MET A 191 -19.65 -8.26 -5.73
CA MET A 191 -20.35 -8.85 -6.86
C MET A 191 -21.49 -9.73 -6.32
N LYS A 192 -22.74 -9.42 -6.69
CA LYS A 192 -23.88 -10.27 -6.40
C LYS A 192 -23.77 -11.57 -7.21
N VAL A 193 -24.16 -12.69 -6.61
CA VAL A 193 -23.85 -14.05 -7.11
C VAL A 193 -24.57 -14.44 -8.41
N ASP A 194 -25.63 -13.74 -8.77
CA ASP A 194 -26.37 -13.88 -10.04
C ASP A 194 -25.77 -13.08 -11.20
N HIS A 195 -24.67 -12.33 -11.00
CA HIS A 195 -24.04 -11.59 -12.10
C HIS A 195 -23.30 -12.53 -13.07
N PRO A 196 -23.47 -12.44 -14.41
CA PRO A 196 -22.84 -13.35 -15.39
C PRO A 196 -21.30 -13.42 -15.34
N ASP A 197 -20.63 -12.36 -14.88
CA ASP A 197 -19.18 -12.34 -14.64
C ASP A 197 -18.76 -12.84 -13.24
N ILE A 198 -19.63 -13.52 -12.49
CA ILE A 198 -19.34 -13.97 -11.11
C ILE A 198 -18.09 -14.84 -11.00
N LEU A 199 -17.85 -15.77 -11.95
CA LEU A 199 -16.62 -16.56 -11.89
C LEU A 199 -15.37 -15.74 -12.24
N ARG A 200 -15.46 -14.77 -13.17
CA ARG A 200 -14.37 -13.80 -13.43
C ARG A 200 -14.03 -13.01 -12.16
N PHE A 201 -15.04 -12.58 -11.41
CA PHE A 201 -14.84 -11.91 -10.12
C PHE A 201 -14.16 -12.84 -9.10
N ILE A 202 -14.62 -14.08 -8.94
CA ILE A 202 -14.04 -15.04 -7.98
C ILE A 202 -12.60 -15.46 -8.35
N VAL A 203 -12.27 -15.57 -9.64
CA VAL A 203 -10.89 -15.91 -10.08
C VAL A 203 -9.96 -14.70 -10.22
N SER A 204 -10.50 -13.48 -10.24
CA SER A 204 -9.73 -12.24 -10.50
C SER A 204 -8.40 -12.20 -9.74
N LYS A 205 -8.43 -12.39 -8.41
CA LYS A 205 -7.28 -12.38 -7.50
C LYS A 205 -6.52 -13.71 -7.37
N ARG A 206 -6.69 -14.65 -8.30
CA ARG A 206 -5.86 -15.88 -8.38
C ARG A 206 -4.50 -15.62 -9.00
N LYS A 207 -4.40 -14.67 -9.93
CA LYS A 207 -3.13 -14.11 -10.37
C LYS A 207 -2.69 -13.13 -9.28
N GLU A 208 -1.57 -13.39 -8.62
CA GLU A 208 -1.06 -12.48 -7.60
C GLU A 208 -0.89 -11.10 -8.22
N GLY A 209 -1.46 -10.10 -7.58
CA GLY A 209 -1.38 -8.72 -8.05
C GLY A 209 -2.62 -8.16 -8.72
N ASN A 210 -3.57 -8.97 -9.19
CA ASN A 210 -4.81 -8.40 -9.73
C ASN A 210 -5.71 -7.89 -8.58
N LEU A 211 -6.44 -6.78 -8.83
CA LEU A 211 -7.38 -6.14 -7.90
C LEU A 211 -6.84 -5.99 -6.47
N SER A 212 -5.62 -5.49 -6.37
CA SER A 212 -4.83 -5.45 -5.14
C SER A 212 -5.21 -4.32 -4.18
N ASN A 213 -6.01 -3.36 -4.61
CA ASN A 213 -6.65 -2.38 -3.75
C ASN A 213 -8.02 -2.79 -3.27
N PHE A 214 -8.56 -3.86 -3.84
CA PHE A 214 -9.83 -4.39 -3.42
C PHE A 214 -9.62 -5.50 -2.40
N ASN A 215 -10.25 -5.40 -1.23
CA ASN A 215 -10.86 -6.61 -0.72
C ASN A 215 -12.03 -6.96 -1.67
N ILE A 216 -12.29 -8.24 -1.93
CA ILE A 216 -13.47 -8.67 -2.69
C ILE A 216 -14.38 -9.57 -1.86
N SER A 217 -15.69 -9.43 -2.03
CA SER A 217 -16.68 -10.32 -1.41
C SER A 217 -17.84 -10.63 -2.37
N VAL A 218 -18.38 -11.84 -2.29
CA VAL A 218 -19.55 -12.27 -3.08
C VAL A 218 -20.83 -12.03 -2.26
N GLY A 219 -21.76 -11.27 -2.85
CA GLY A 219 -23.11 -11.06 -2.34
C GLY A 219 -24.01 -12.25 -2.67
N VAL A 220 -24.13 -13.21 -1.76
CA VAL A 220 -24.97 -14.41 -1.97
C VAL A 220 -26.43 -14.16 -1.59
N THR A 221 -27.34 -14.65 -2.44
CA THR A 221 -28.80 -14.57 -2.25
C THR A 221 -29.36 -15.81 -1.57
N GLN A 222 -30.57 -15.70 -1.02
CA GLN A 222 -31.33 -16.83 -0.48
C GLN A 222 -31.71 -17.83 -1.58
N GLU A 223 -31.98 -17.35 -2.80
CA GLU A 223 -32.25 -18.18 -3.98
C GLU A 223 -31.03 -19.05 -4.34
N PHE A 224 -29.84 -18.45 -4.44
CA PHE A 224 -28.60 -19.16 -4.69
C PHE A 224 -28.29 -20.17 -3.57
N MET A 225 -28.42 -19.75 -2.31
CA MET A 225 -28.15 -20.64 -1.17
C MET A 225 -29.17 -21.78 -1.01
N LYS A 226 -30.37 -21.65 -1.58
CA LYS A 226 -31.32 -22.76 -1.77
C LYS A 226 -30.82 -23.70 -2.88
N ALA A 227 -30.46 -23.17 -4.05
CA ALA A 227 -29.96 -23.98 -5.17
C ALA A 227 -28.68 -24.77 -4.80
N VAL A 228 -27.74 -24.16 -4.07
CA VAL A 228 -26.54 -24.82 -3.51
C VAL A 228 -26.89 -25.98 -2.56
N LYS A 229 -27.99 -25.88 -1.81
CA LYS A 229 -28.45 -26.95 -0.91
C LYS A 229 -29.10 -28.09 -1.69
N ASN A 230 -29.92 -27.75 -2.68
CA ASN A 230 -30.70 -28.69 -3.48
C ASN A 230 -29.90 -29.36 -4.62
N ASP A 231 -28.71 -28.84 -4.97
CA ASP A 231 -27.93 -29.23 -6.17
C ASP A 231 -28.65 -28.85 -7.48
N GLU A 232 -29.28 -27.67 -7.49
CA GLU A 232 -30.01 -27.11 -8.63
C GLU A 232 -29.07 -26.26 -9.52
N GLU A 233 -29.47 -26.09 -10.79
CA GLU A 233 -28.98 -25.02 -11.66
C GLU A 233 -29.39 -23.64 -11.12
N TYR A 234 -28.63 -22.61 -11.47
CA TYR A 234 -28.88 -21.23 -11.06
C TYR A 234 -28.81 -20.28 -12.27
N GLU A 235 -29.84 -19.44 -12.42
CA GLU A 235 -29.94 -18.42 -13.46
C GLU A 235 -28.99 -17.25 -13.18
N LEU A 236 -28.22 -16.82 -14.18
CA LEU A 236 -27.42 -15.60 -14.13
C LEU A 236 -28.21 -14.47 -14.79
N LYS A 237 -28.41 -13.34 -14.10
CA LYS A 237 -29.34 -12.27 -14.49
C LYS A 237 -28.58 -11.04 -14.98
N ASN A 238 -28.96 -10.48 -16.13
CA ASN A 238 -28.31 -9.27 -16.64
C ASN A 238 -28.82 -8.04 -15.85
N PRO A 239 -27.96 -7.29 -15.12
CA PRO A 239 -28.40 -6.18 -14.27
C PRO A 239 -29.04 -5.02 -15.04
N ARG A 240 -28.86 -4.97 -16.38
CA ARG A 240 -29.48 -3.96 -17.26
C ARG A 240 -30.93 -4.27 -17.62
N THR A 241 -31.37 -5.52 -17.53
CA THR A 241 -32.76 -5.94 -17.87
C THR A 241 -33.51 -6.53 -16.69
N GLY A 242 -32.82 -7.25 -15.79
CA GLY A 242 -33.41 -8.05 -14.71
C GLY A 242 -33.72 -9.50 -15.12
N ASP A 243 -33.83 -9.76 -16.42
CA ASP A 243 -34.03 -11.09 -17.01
C ASP A 243 -32.76 -11.95 -16.96
N THR A 244 -32.91 -13.25 -17.19
CA THR A 244 -31.79 -14.17 -17.43
C THR A 244 -30.91 -13.68 -18.58
N HIS A 245 -29.60 -13.69 -18.37
CA HIS A 245 -28.62 -13.23 -19.33
C HIS A 245 -28.52 -14.22 -20.50
N LEU A 246 -28.68 -13.74 -21.73
CA LEU A 246 -28.41 -14.56 -22.90
C LEU A 246 -26.90 -14.70 -23.11
N VAL A 247 -26.43 -15.94 -23.27
CA VAL A 247 -25.03 -16.27 -23.50
C VAL A 247 -24.50 -15.49 -24.71
N THR A 248 -23.40 -14.78 -24.54
CA THR A 248 -22.68 -14.10 -25.63
C THR A 248 -21.44 -14.92 -26.04
N ASP A 249 -20.85 -14.63 -27.20
CA ASP A 249 -19.56 -15.23 -27.60
C ASP A 249 -18.49 -15.05 -26.51
N LYS A 250 -18.47 -13.87 -25.87
CA LYS A 250 -17.58 -13.56 -24.73
C LYS A 250 -18.02 -14.19 -23.42
N THR A 251 -19.22 -14.74 -23.31
CA THR A 251 -19.63 -15.63 -22.21
C THR A 251 -19.06 -17.03 -22.48
N ALA A 252 -19.38 -17.60 -23.64
CA ALA A 252 -18.92 -18.93 -24.07
C ALA A 252 -17.38 -19.08 -24.02
N GLU A 253 -16.62 -18.12 -24.59
CA GLU A 253 -15.15 -18.13 -24.61
C GLU A 253 -14.49 -18.28 -23.24
N PHE A 254 -15.12 -17.80 -22.15
CA PHE A 254 -14.57 -17.93 -20.79
C PHE A 254 -15.06 -19.17 -20.04
N TYR A 255 -16.32 -19.56 -20.24
CA TYR A 255 -16.97 -20.63 -19.46
C TYR A 255 -16.82 -22.02 -20.09
N ASN A 256 -16.67 -22.11 -21.41
CA ASN A 256 -16.61 -23.38 -22.14
C ASN A 256 -15.20 -23.97 -22.09
N LYS A 257 -15.13 -25.30 -22.21
CA LYS A 257 -13.93 -26.09 -21.93
C LYS A 257 -13.11 -26.38 -23.18
N ASP A 258 -13.77 -26.59 -24.32
CA ASP A 258 -13.18 -27.09 -25.55
C ASP A 258 -12.30 -26.07 -26.28
N GLU A 259 -11.23 -26.55 -26.92
CA GLU A 259 -10.20 -25.70 -27.55
C GLU A 259 -10.74 -24.89 -28.75
N GLU A 260 -11.86 -25.32 -29.33
CA GLU A 260 -12.60 -24.62 -30.39
C GLU A 260 -13.14 -23.26 -29.95
N TRP A 261 -13.37 -23.06 -28.64
CA TRP A 261 -13.75 -21.76 -28.07
C TRP A 261 -12.55 -20.84 -27.77
N TRP A 262 -11.30 -21.32 -27.87
CA TRP A 262 -10.09 -20.52 -27.59
C TRP A 262 -8.88 -20.83 -28.49
N PRO A 263 -9.04 -20.94 -29.83
CA PRO A 263 -7.99 -21.42 -30.74
C PRO A 263 -6.68 -20.61 -30.68
N GLU A 264 -5.60 -21.22 -31.17
CA GLU A 264 -4.29 -20.58 -31.33
C GLU A 264 -4.39 -19.40 -32.31
N ALA A 265 -4.31 -18.18 -31.79
CA ALA A 265 -4.52 -16.95 -32.54
C ALA A 265 -3.43 -16.74 -33.61
N GLN A 266 -3.78 -17.02 -34.87
CA GLN A 266 -2.95 -16.65 -36.03
C GLN A 266 -3.05 -15.14 -36.30
N GLY A 267 -2.28 -14.36 -35.53
CA GLY A 267 -1.98 -12.95 -35.86
C GLY A 267 -3.01 -11.92 -35.40
N SER A 268 -3.39 -11.92 -34.13
CA SER A 268 -4.09 -10.79 -33.49
C SER A 268 -3.17 -10.05 -32.50
N ASP A 269 -2.97 -8.75 -32.69
CA ASP A 269 -2.09 -7.93 -31.83
C ASP A 269 -2.64 -7.69 -30.40
N THR A 270 -3.87 -8.13 -30.13
CA THR A 270 -4.42 -8.27 -28.78
C THR A 270 -4.21 -9.70 -28.29
N GLY A 271 -3.63 -9.86 -27.09
CA GLY A 271 -3.45 -11.17 -26.45
C GLY A 271 -4.78 -11.90 -26.23
N LYS A 272 -4.73 -13.24 -26.16
CA LYS A 272 -5.91 -14.11 -25.95
C LYS A 272 -6.69 -13.67 -24.70
N ASP A 273 -8.01 -13.60 -24.81
CA ASP A 273 -8.90 -13.36 -23.68
C ASP A 273 -8.81 -14.53 -22.67
N GLU A 274 -9.07 -14.27 -21.38
CA GLU A 274 -8.96 -15.29 -20.32
C GLU A 274 -10.03 -16.38 -20.47
N ASN A 275 -9.69 -17.63 -20.12
CA ASN A 275 -10.63 -18.76 -20.07
C ASN A 275 -10.52 -19.50 -18.72
N PHE A 276 -11.66 -19.81 -18.11
CA PHE A 276 -11.74 -20.39 -16.77
C PHE A 276 -10.97 -21.71 -16.64
N TRP A 277 -11.11 -22.60 -17.63
CA TRP A 277 -10.50 -23.91 -17.61
C TRP A 277 -9.03 -23.85 -18.00
N ARG A 278 -8.71 -23.24 -19.14
CA ARG A 278 -7.33 -23.08 -19.64
C ARG A 278 -6.41 -22.44 -18.61
N ASP A 279 -6.84 -21.31 -18.02
CA ASP A 279 -5.96 -20.50 -17.19
C ASP A 279 -6.02 -20.87 -15.69
N TYR A 280 -7.10 -21.51 -15.21
CA TYR A 280 -7.29 -21.76 -13.77
C TYR A 280 -7.61 -23.22 -13.39
N ALA A 281 -7.97 -24.14 -14.31
CA ALA A 281 -8.29 -25.54 -13.98
C ALA A 281 -7.16 -26.24 -13.19
N HIS A 282 -5.91 -25.93 -13.51
CA HIS A 282 -4.74 -26.47 -12.83
C HIS A 282 -4.67 -26.10 -11.34
N THR A 283 -5.33 -25.00 -10.92
CA THR A 283 -5.38 -24.55 -9.52
C THR A 283 -6.44 -25.28 -8.68
N PHE A 284 -7.42 -25.91 -9.33
CA PHE A 284 -8.60 -26.49 -8.69
C PHE A 284 -8.46 -27.99 -8.38
N GLY A 285 -9.27 -28.47 -7.42
CA GLY A 285 -9.45 -29.89 -7.12
C GLY A 285 -10.51 -30.56 -8.01
N ASP A 286 -10.56 -31.89 -7.94
CA ASP A 286 -11.38 -32.69 -8.87
C ASP A 286 -12.89 -32.50 -8.67
N GLU A 287 -13.33 -32.09 -7.46
CA GLU A 287 -14.71 -31.66 -7.17
C GLU A 287 -15.22 -30.53 -8.10
N ILE A 288 -14.32 -29.73 -8.67
CA ILE A 288 -14.64 -28.63 -9.59
C ILE A 288 -14.43 -29.06 -11.05
N LYS A 289 -13.35 -29.82 -11.33
CA LYS A 289 -13.03 -30.34 -12.68
C LYS A 289 -14.05 -31.33 -13.24
N LYS A 290 -14.87 -31.95 -12.37
CA LYS A 290 -16.00 -32.83 -12.74
C LYS A 290 -17.23 -32.12 -13.28
N HIS A 291 -17.28 -30.78 -13.22
CA HIS A 291 -18.37 -30.03 -13.86
C HIS A 291 -18.04 -29.84 -15.34
N GLU A 292 -19.01 -30.14 -16.20
CA GLU A 292 -18.94 -29.94 -17.64
C GLU A 292 -19.86 -28.76 -17.96
N ILE A 293 -19.29 -27.73 -18.59
CA ILE A 293 -19.94 -26.47 -18.92
C ILE A 293 -19.72 -26.26 -20.42
N ASN A 294 -20.81 -26.23 -21.17
CA ASN A 294 -20.86 -25.78 -22.56
C ASN A 294 -22.07 -24.87 -22.68
N LEU A 295 -21.84 -23.62 -23.06
CA LEU A 295 -22.83 -22.57 -23.22
C LEU A 295 -22.86 -22.12 -24.69
N GLU A 296 -24.02 -22.17 -25.32
CA GLU A 296 -24.22 -21.81 -26.73
C GLU A 296 -24.71 -20.35 -26.87
N PRO A 297 -24.05 -19.50 -27.70
CA PRO A 297 -24.46 -18.12 -27.87
C PRO A 297 -25.93 -17.94 -28.27
N GLY A 298 -26.67 -17.18 -27.47
CA GLY A 298 -28.09 -16.91 -27.62
C GLY A 298 -29.02 -17.72 -26.71
N GLU A 299 -28.54 -18.72 -25.97
CA GLU A 299 -29.35 -19.42 -24.96
C GLU A 299 -29.38 -18.69 -23.60
N GLU A 300 -30.30 -19.08 -22.71
CA GLU A 300 -30.41 -18.52 -21.35
C GLU A 300 -29.32 -19.09 -20.43
N MET A 301 -28.49 -18.22 -19.85
CA MET A 301 -27.33 -18.64 -19.06
C MET A 301 -27.72 -19.16 -17.66
N THR A 302 -27.60 -20.49 -17.47
CA THR A 302 -27.54 -21.11 -16.14
C THR A 302 -26.14 -21.64 -15.83
N LEU A 303 -25.84 -21.84 -14.54
CA LEU A 303 -24.69 -22.61 -14.07
C LEU A 303 -25.07 -23.46 -12.86
N PRO A 304 -24.45 -24.64 -12.63
CA PRO A 304 -24.69 -25.43 -11.44
C PRO A 304 -24.37 -24.63 -10.18
N ALA A 305 -25.31 -24.47 -9.24
CA ALA A 305 -25.10 -23.60 -8.08
C ALA A 305 -23.88 -24.05 -7.23
N ARG A 306 -23.66 -25.37 -7.13
CA ARG A 306 -22.48 -25.94 -6.49
C ARG A 306 -21.16 -25.57 -7.18
N PHE A 307 -21.12 -25.38 -8.49
CA PHE A 307 -19.89 -25.04 -9.22
C PHE A 307 -19.41 -23.64 -8.84
N ILE A 308 -20.32 -22.65 -8.79
CA ILE A 308 -20.04 -21.30 -8.28
C ILE A 308 -19.62 -21.36 -6.80
N TRP A 309 -20.37 -22.07 -5.96
CA TRP A 309 -20.10 -22.19 -4.53
C TRP A 309 -18.72 -22.80 -4.24
N LYS A 310 -18.39 -23.94 -4.85
CA LYS A 310 -17.09 -24.61 -4.65
C LYS A 310 -15.93 -23.77 -5.16
N THR A 311 -16.11 -23.04 -6.26
CA THR A 311 -15.10 -22.10 -6.81
C THR A 311 -14.81 -20.95 -5.84
N MET A 312 -15.85 -20.44 -5.16
CA MET A 312 -15.73 -19.43 -4.10
C MET A 312 -14.99 -19.97 -2.85
N ILE A 313 -15.39 -21.15 -2.35
CA ILE A 313 -14.73 -21.82 -1.22
C ILE A 313 -13.25 -22.11 -1.51
N ASP A 314 -12.92 -22.51 -2.73
CA ASP A 314 -11.55 -22.80 -3.15
C ASP A 314 -10.64 -21.57 -3.08
N GLY A 315 -11.13 -20.39 -3.51
CA GLY A 315 -10.41 -19.12 -3.38
C GLY A 315 -10.21 -18.74 -1.91
N ALA A 316 -11.31 -18.71 -1.15
CA ALA A 316 -11.31 -18.35 0.27
C ALA A 316 -10.34 -19.22 1.10
N TRP A 317 -10.25 -20.52 0.80
CA TRP A 317 -9.28 -21.44 1.42
C TRP A 317 -7.82 -21.22 0.97
N ARG A 318 -7.62 -20.71 -0.26
CA ARG A 318 -6.31 -20.55 -0.90
C ARG A 318 -5.59 -19.26 -0.54
N ASN A 319 -6.28 -18.12 -0.50
CA ASN A 319 -5.67 -16.81 -0.21
C ASN A 319 -6.51 -15.94 0.76
N GLY A 320 -7.68 -16.41 1.23
CA GLY A 320 -8.60 -15.65 2.08
C GLY A 320 -9.70 -14.88 1.33
N GLU A 321 -9.73 -14.94 -0.01
CA GLU A 321 -10.66 -14.17 -0.85
C GLU A 321 -11.32 -15.03 -1.96
N PRO A 322 -12.56 -14.73 -2.36
CA PRO A 322 -13.41 -13.64 -1.85
C PRO A 322 -13.99 -13.93 -0.47
N GLY A 323 -14.33 -12.87 0.25
CA GLY A 323 -15.17 -12.94 1.44
C GLY A 323 -16.64 -13.23 1.09
N LEU A 324 -17.42 -13.51 2.13
CA LEU A 324 -18.84 -13.86 2.03
C LEU A 324 -19.71 -12.69 2.51
N PHE A 325 -20.66 -12.24 1.71
CA PHE A 325 -21.63 -11.20 2.09
C PHE A 325 -23.06 -11.72 1.85
N MET A 326 -23.91 -11.66 2.88
CA MET A 326 -25.30 -12.09 2.80
C MET A 326 -26.16 -10.88 2.46
N ILE A 327 -26.27 -10.55 1.17
CA ILE A 327 -26.88 -9.29 0.72
C ILE A 327 -28.37 -9.21 1.09
N ASP A 328 -29.15 -10.27 0.82
CA ASP A 328 -30.59 -10.33 1.17
C ASP A 328 -30.82 -10.25 2.68
N GLN A 329 -29.99 -10.95 3.46
CA GLN A 329 -30.07 -10.96 4.93
C GLN A 329 -29.64 -9.62 5.53
N THR A 330 -28.79 -8.85 4.84
CA THR A 330 -28.41 -7.49 5.24
C THR A 330 -29.57 -6.52 4.98
N ASN A 331 -30.18 -6.57 3.79
CA ASN A 331 -31.29 -5.69 3.39
C ASN A 331 -32.60 -6.01 4.13
N LYS A 332 -32.98 -7.29 4.31
CA LYS A 332 -34.12 -7.71 5.16
C LYS A 332 -34.02 -7.14 6.58
N MET A 333 -32.79 -7.11 7.11
CA MET A 333 -32.46 -6.60 8.43
C MET A 333 -32.31 -5.07 8.50
N HIS A 334 -32.48 -4.34 7.39
CA HIS A 334 -32.38 -2.88 7.39
C HIS A 334 -33.55 -2.22 8.14
N SER A 335 -33.38 -0.97 8.59
CA SER A 335 -34.39 -0.18 9.30
C SER A 335 -35.50 0.36 8.42
N PHE A 336 -35.37 0.23 7.10
CA PHE A 336 -36.42 0.43 6.11
C PHE A 336 -36.80 -0.93 5.52
N ASP A 337 -38.01 -1.01 4.97
CA ASP A 337 -38.40 -2.15 4.13
C ASP A 337 -37.85 -1.94 2.72
N THR A 338 -36.79 -2.68 2.37
CA THR A 338 -36.07 -2.49 1.11
C THR A 338 -36.82 -2.98 -0.12
N GLU A 339 -37.99 -3.61 0.03
CA GLU A 339 -38.87 -3.94 -1.11
C GLU A 339 -39.94 -2.86 -1.33
N LYS A 340 -40.41 -2.20 -0.26
CA LYS A 340 -41.21 -0.97 -0.37
C LYS A 340 -40.35 0.23 -0.80
N HIS A 341 -39.12 0.30 -0.31
CA HIS A 341 -38.17 1.41 -0.46
C HIS A 341 -36.81 0.92 -1.02
N PRO A 342 -36.74 0.55 -2.31
CA PRO A 342 -35.54 -0.03 -2.93
C PRO A 342 -34.30 0.89 -2.95
N GLU A 343 -34.48 2.19 -2.70
CA GLU A 343 -33.43 3.20 -2.56
C GLU A 343 -32.50 3.01 -1.34
N HIS A 344 -32.84 2.10 -0.40
CA HIS A 344 -32.13 1.84 0.86
C HIS A 344 -31.32 0.51 0.91
N ARG A 345 -30.59 0.13 -0.16
CA ARG A 345 -29.79 -1.13 -0.28
C ARG A 345 -28.24 -0.89 -0.16
N ILE A 346 -27.39 -1.86 0.31
CA ILE A 346 -26.07 -1.67 1.07
C ILE A 346 -24.78 -2.47 0.61
N GLU A 347 -23.50 -1.98 0.82
CA GLU A 347 -22.16 -2.53 0.30
C GLU A 347 -20.78 -2.59 1.15
N ALA A 348 -19.64 -1.84 0.88
CA ALA A 348 -18.18 -2.35 0.92
C ALA A 348 -16.90 -1.51 1.53
N THR A 349 -15.57 -1.87 1.34
CA THR A 349 -14.30 -1.54 2.20
C THR A 349 -12.82 -1.02 1.74
N ASN A 350 -11.63 -1.75 1.50
CA ASN A 350 -10.15 -1.24 1.67
C ASN A 350 -8.85 -1.68 0.79
N PRO A 351 -7.67 -0.91 0.72
CA PRO A 351 -6.52 -0.92 -0.30
C PRO A 351 -5.00 -0.49 0.07
N CYS A 352 -3.99 -0.42 -0.87
CA CYS A 352 -2.71 0.44 -0.88
C CYS A 352 -1.80 0.59 -2.24
N ILE A 353 -0.43 0.75 -2.34
CA ILE A 353 0.39 1.24 -3.57
C ILE A 353 1.95 0.97 -3.60
N THR A 354 2.76 1.25 -4.69
CA THR A 354 4.18 0.97 -5.25
C THR A 354 5.51 0.65 -4.47
N GLY A 355 6.64 0.28 -5.18
CA GLY A 355 7.81 -0.47 -4.64
C GLY A 355 9.31 -0.26 -5.01
N ASP A 356 9.72 -0.01 -6.26
CA ASP A 356 11.16 0.20 -6.60
C ASP A 356 11.72 1.57 -6.12
N THR A 357 10.81 2.41 -5.65
CA THR A 357 11.02 3.78 -5.21
C THR A 357 11.90 3.86 -3.95
N TYR A 358 12.98 4.63 -4.02
CA TYR A 358 13.90 4.92 -2.92
C TYR A 358 13.28 5.80 -1.85
N ILE A 359 12.95 5.23 -0.70
CA ILE A 359 12.60 5.96 0.51
C ILE A 359 13.89 6.47 1.17
N ASN A 360 13.90 7.74 1.56
CA ASN A 360 14.99 8.33 2.32
C ASN A 360 14.81 8.04 3.82
N THR A 361 15.85 7.50 4.45
CA THR A 361 15.85 7.03 5.84
C THR A 361 16.96 7.68 6.67
N ASP A 362 16.98 7.41 7.97
CA ASP A 362 18.12 7.72 8.85
C ASP A 362 19.43 7.00 8.45
N LYS A 363 19.34 5.95 7.64
CA LYS A 363 20.45 5.14 7.12
C LYS A 363 20.85 5.46 5.67
N GLY A 364 20.17 6.41 5.01
CA GLY A 364 20.35 6.71 3.59
C GLY A 364 19.12 6.36 2.75
N PHE A 365 19.27 6.26 1.43
CA PHE A 365 18.17 5.88 0.53
C PHE A 365 18.13 4.37 0.33
N TYR A 366 16.94 3.77 0.45
CA TYR A 366 16.70 2.34 0.21
C TYR A 366 15.36 2.20 -0.52
N THR A 367 15.23 1.25 -1.46
CA THR A 367 13.97 1.02 -2.18
C THR A 367 12.88 0.48 -1.24
N ALA A 368 11.61 0.79 -1.53
CA ALA A 368 10.49 0.27 -0.75
C ALA A 368 10.40 -1.27 -0.80
N LYS A 369 10.90 -1.89 -1.87
CA LYS A 369 11.08 -3.34 -1.98
C LYS A 369 12.17 -3.86 -1.03
N GLU A 370 13.37 -3.28 -1.00
CA GLU A 370 14.41 -3.66 -0.02
C GLU A 370 13.91 -3.50 1.42
N LEU A 371 13.24 -2.40 1.72
CA LEU A 371 12.68 -2.12 3.05
C LEU A 371 11.48 -3.01 3.41
N TYR A 372 10.77 -3.57 2.42
CA TYR A 372 9.78 -4.62 2.62
C TYR A 372 10.43 -5.99 2.86
N GLU A 373 11.49 -6.31 2.13
CA GLU A 373 12.27 -7.53 2.29
C GLU A 373 13.01 -7.56 3.65
N GLU A 374 13.47 -6.41 4.15
CA GLU A 374 13.95 -6.25 5.54
C GLU A 374 12.81 -6.36 6.57
N ASN A 375 11.58 -5.98 6.22
CA ASN A 375 10.34 -6.21 6.98
C ASN A 375 10.29 -5.63 8.42
N ILE A 376 11.19 -4.70 8.76
CA ILE A 376 11.30 -4.03 10.07
C ILE A 376 10.73 -2.60 10.04
N PRO A 377 10.29 -2.03 11.19
CA PRO A 377 9.98 -0.59 11.28
C PRO A 377 11.20 0.28 10.95
N ILE A 378 10.98 1.37 10.22
CA ILE A 378 12.04 2.23 9.69
C ILE A 378 11.83 3.70 10.01
N ASN A 379 12.94 4.42 10.13
CA ASN A 379 13.00 5.85 10.38
C ASN A 379 13.13 6.58 9.04
N VAL A 380 12.09 7.30 8.62
CA VAL A 380 12.06 8.00 7.33
C VAL A 380 12.38 9.48 7.48
N VAL A 381 13.06 10.07 6.50
CA VAL A 381 13.29 11.52 6.43
C VAL A 381 11.98 12.20 6.04
N VAL A 382 11.67 13.33 6.69
CA VAL A 382 10.43 14.08 6.48
C VAL A 382 10.70 15.56 6.15
N ASP A 383 9.76 16.18 5.45
CA ASP A 383 9.88 17.53 4.89
C ASP A 383 9.83 18.63 5.98
N SER A 384 10.61 19.71 5.82
CA SER A 384 10.69 20.80 6.81
C SER A 384 9.44 21.67 6.86
N ARG A 385 8.67 21.74 5.76
CA ARG A 385 7.33 22.36 5.73
C ARG A 385 6.26 21.47 6.38
N LYS A 386 6.63 20.31 6.94
CA LYS A 386 5.75 19.36 7.63
C LYS A 386 6.18 19.05 9.07
N SER A 387 7.49 19.03 9.35
CA SER A 387 8.03 18.78 10.69
C SER A 387 9.37 19.49 10.94
N LYS A 388 9.56 20.09 12.11
CA LYS A 388 10.88 20.57 12.61
C LYS A 388 11.87 19.43 12.78
N GLU A 389 11.43 18.28 13.27
CA GLU A 389 12.24 17.06 13.32
C GLU A 389 12.51 16.56 11.90
N LYS A 390 13.73 16.08 11.69
CA LYS A 390 14.28 15.67 10.38
C LYS A 390 13.91 14.22 10.00
N ILE A 391 13.77 13.35 10.99
CA ILE A 391 13.34 11.95 10.89
C ILE A 391 11.95 11.84 11.52
N LYS A 392 11.11 10.91 11.05
CA LYS A 392 10.01 10.34 11.83
C LYS A 392 9.99 8.80 11.76
N PRO A 393 9.59 8.09 12.84
CA PRO A 393 9.49 6.64 12.85
C PRO A 393 8.22 6.18 12.13
N ALA A 394 8.37 5.39 11.07
CA ALA A 394 7.28 4.79 10.33
C ALA A 394 7.09 3.30 10.68
N SER A 395 5.96 2.71 10.24
CA SER A 395 5.84 1.25 10.23
C SER A 395 6.88 0.62 9.31
N ARG A 396 7.03 -0.71 9.42
CA ARG A 396 7.65 -1.50 8.36
C ARG A 396 6.98 -1.20 7.02
N VAL A 397 7.74 -1.35 5.94
CA VAL A 397 7.13 -1.37 4.61
C VAL A 397 6.36 -2.69 4.47
N TYR A 398 5.13 -2.66 3.96
CA TYR A 398 4.25 -3.82 3.76
C TYR A 398 3.74 -3.90 2.32
N LYS A 399 3.88 -5.05 1.65
CA LYS A 399 3.27 -5.30 0.33
C LYS A 399 1.75 -5.24 0.42
N THR A 400 1.17 -4.75 -0.66
CA THR A 400 -0.23 -4.34 -0.82
C THR A 400 -0.80 -4.92 -2.13
N GLY A 401 -0.09 -5.87 -2.74
CA GLY A 401 -0.35 -6.54 -4.01
C GLY A 401 0.51 -6.02 -5.17
N THR A 402 -0.10 -5.80 -6.34
CA THR A 402 0.49 -5.25 -7.60
C THR A 402 -0.54 -4.29 -8.21
N LYS A 403 -0.19 -3.16 -8.85
CA LYS A 403 -1.15 -2.13 -9.37
C LYS A 403 -0.61 -1.35 -10.57
N ASP A 404 -1.50 -0.62 -11.24
CA ASP A 404 -1.20 0.35 -12.31
C ASP A 404 -0.30 1.50 -11.84
N VAL A 405 0.96 1.51 -12.28
CA VAL A 405 2.00 2.46 -11.90
C VAL A 405 2.08 3.64 -12.86
N TYR A 406 2.27 4.83 -12.30
CA TYR A 406 2.49 6.08 -13.00
C TYR A 406 3.81 6.70 -12.55
N LYS A 407 4.68 6.94 -13.52
CA LYS A 407 5.97 7.61 -13.35
C LYS A 407 5.81 9.09 -13.57
N ILE A 408 5.95 9.85 -12.50
CA ILE A 408 6.06 11.31 -12.55
C ILE A 408 7.53 11.64 -12.84
N GLU A 409 7.80 12.42 -13.87
CA GLU A 409 9.11 13.02 -14.12
C GLU A 409 9.02 14.54 -13.97
N THR A 410 9.99 15.14 -13.29
CA THR A 410 10.02 16.60 -13.07
C THR A 410 11.00 17.31 -13.98
N LYS A 411 10.71 18.58 -14.31
CA LYS A 411 11.59 19.46 -15.07
C LYS A 411 12.93 19.60 -14.40
N GLU A 412 13.01 19.38 -13.09
CA GLU A 412 14.22 19.47 -12.30
C GLU A 412 14.98 18.12 -12.23
N GLY A 413 14.36 16.97 -12.48
CA GLY A 413 15.05 15.68 -12.70
C GLY A 413 14.75 14.58 -11.67
N PHE A 414 13.97 14.89 -10.64
CA PHE A 414 13.38 13.88 -9.76
C PHE A 414 12.32 13.10 -10.53
N GLU A 415 12.26 11.79 -10.30
CA GLU A 415 11.23 10.90 -10.83
C GLU A 415 10.63 10.04 -9.72
N LEU A 416 9.35 9.69 -9.79
CA LEU A 416 8.68 8.88 -8.77
C LEU A 416 7.58 8.00 -9.40
N ARG A 417 7.61 6.69 -9.11
CA ARG A 417 6.65 5.68 -9.57
C ARG A 417 5.62 5.39 -8.48
N VAL A 418 4.34 5.76 -8.70
CA VAL A 418 3.21 5.60 -7.75
C VAL A 418 1.91 5.29 -8.50
N THR A 419 0.86 4.71 -7.88
CA THR A 419 -0.37 4.25 -8.60
C THR A 419 -1.48 5.34 -8.66
N GLU A 420 -2.83 5.09 -8.58
CA GLU A 420 -3.90 6.16 -8.58
C GLU A 420 -5.04 6.59 -7.41
N ASP A 421 -5.25 6.66 -5.98
CA ASP A 421 -4.87 6.35 -4.44
C ASP A 421 -3.78 6.99 -3.38
N HIS A 422 -2.49 7.30 -3.64
CA HIS A 422 -1.41 7.79 -2.77
C HIS A 422 -0.83 9.20 -3.13
N LYS A 423 -1.37 10.30 -2.59
CA LYS A 423 -1.09 11.73 -2.89
C LYS A 423 0.36 12.18 -2.76
N ILE A 424 0.74 13.13 -3.58
CA ILE A 424 2.01 13.86 -3.49
C ILE A 424 1.77 15.30 -3.09
N MET A 425 2.70 15.86 -2.31
CA MET A 425 2.63 17.23 -1.81
C MET A 425 2.94 18.25 -2.91
N THR A 426 2.19 19.34 -2.99
CA THR A 426 2.42 20.48 -3.90
C THR A 426 2.47 21.81 -3.15
N GLU A 427 2.86 22.89 -3.84
CA GLU A 427 2.72 24.29 -3.34
C GLU A 427 1.26 24.63 -2.92
N LYS A 428 0.26 23.83 -3.33
CA LYS A 428 -1.17 23.99 -2.98
C LYS A 428 -1.70 22.93 -2.00
N GLY A 429 -0.85 22.06 -1.47
CA GLY A 429 -1.23 20.96 -0.56
C GLY A 429 -1.15 19.57 -1.20
N TRP A 430 -1.74 18.57 -0.55
CA TRP A 430 -1.75 17.18 -1.00
C TRP A 430 -2.64 16.99 -2.24
N LYS A 431 -2.03 16.62 -3.37
CA LYS A 431 -2.72 16.32 -4.65
C LYS A 431 -2.56 14.86 -5.05
N GLU A 432 -3.54 14.35 -5.76
CA GLU A 432 -3.54 13.04 -6.42
C GLU A 432 -2.57 13.01 -7.62
N THR A 433 -1.83 11.92 -7.86
CA THR A 433 -0.92 11.77 -9.04
C THR A 433 -1.56 12.07 -10.41
N ARG A 434 -2.89 11.98 -10.52
CA ARG A 434 -3.72 12.27 -11.70
C ARG A 434 -4.31 13.68 -11.70
N GLU A 435 -4.47 14.28 -10.52
CA GLU A 435 -4.77 15.71 -10.38
C GLU A 435 -3.53 16.54 -10.69
N LEU A 436 -2.32 15.98 -10.50
CA LEU A 436 -1.07 16.59 -10.92
C LEU A 436 -1.03 16.69 -12.46
N GLN A 437 -0.60 17.83 -12.96
CA GLN A 437 -0.46 18.08 -14.40
C GLN A 437 0.91 18.65 -14.74
N LYS A 438 1.32 18.56 -16.01
CA LYS A 438 2.56 19.17 -16.54
C LYS A 438 2.59 20.67 -16.25
N GLY A 439 3.43 21.10 -15.31
CA GLY A 439 3.51 22.46 -14.78
C GLY A 439 3.09 22.65 -13.32
N ASP A 440 2.44 21.67 -12.68
CA ASP A 440 2.23 21.69 -11.21
C ASP A 440 3.55 21.54 -10.47
N LYS A 441 3.66 22.20 -9.31
CA LYS A 441 4.87 22.19 -8.48
C LYS A 441 4.72 21.28 -7.28
N ILE A 442 5.35 20.11 -7.35
CA ILE A 442 5.46 19.21 -6.22
C ILE A 442 6.56 19.67 -5.24
N HIS A 443 6.35 19.41 -3.96
CA HIS A 443 7.38 19.59 -2.95
C HIS A 443 8.41 18.47 -3.09
N ILE A 444 9.67 18.89 -3.15
CA ILE A 444 10.85 18.03 -3.02
C ILE A 444 11.55 18.34 -1.70
N GLN A 445 12.29 17.38 -1.16
CA GLN A 445 13.02 17.46 0.10
C GLN A 445 13.74 18.81 0.27
N ASP A 446 13.39 19.55 1.31
CA ASP A 446 13.82 20.95 1.52
C ASP A 446 14.95 21.12 2.54
N ARG A 447 15.54 20.01 2.99
CA ARG A 447 16.55 19.95 4.06
C ARG A 447 17.54 18.81 3.84
N GLU A 448 18.68 18.87 4.55
CA GLU A 448 19.59 17.74 4.65
C GLU A 448 18.91 16.44 5.13
N GLY A 449 19.41 15.32 4.61
CA GLY A 449 19.15 13.98 5.12
C GLY A 449 19.64 13.79 6.55
N ALA A 450 19.18 12.70 7.16
CA ALA A 450 19.44 12.44 8.58
C ALA A 450 20.67 11.58 8.85
N HIS A 451 21.12 10.82 7.84
CA HIS A 451 22.39 10.10 7.80
C HIS A 451 23.64 11.02 7.86
N ASN A 452 23.43 12.31 8.08
CA ASN A 452 24.40 13.39 7.99
C ASN A 452 25.03 13.78 9.34
N ASN A 453 24.44 13.33 10.47
CA ASN A 453 24.77 13.84 11.81
C ASN A 453 25.89 13.08 12.54
N LEU A 454 26.59 12.16 11.88
CA LEU A 454 27.90 11.71 12.35
C LEU A 454 28.95 12.78 12.00
N HIS A 455 29.73 13.22 13.00
CA HIS A 455 30.70 14.33 12.98
C HIS A 455 30.14 15.76 13.10
N GLN A 456 29.48 16.06 14.22
CA GLN A 456 29.79 17.29 14.97
C GLN A 456 30.46 16.95 16.31
N ASN A 457 31.73 16.55 16.26
CA ASN A 457 32.58 16.45 17.46
C ASN A 457 34.11 16.36 17.15
N GLU A 458 34.60 17.09 16.14
CA GLU A 458 36.05 17.31 15.96
C GLU A 458 36.53 18.49 16.81
N ASN A 459 36.49 18.37 18.15
CA ASN A 459 37.16 19.35 19.02
C ASN A 459 37.48 18.89 20.46
N THR A 460 38.03 17.67 20.65
CA THR A 460 38.87 17.40 21.84
C THR A 460 39.87 16.25 21.65
N ALA A 461 41.03 16.38 22.32
CA ALA A 461 41.89 15.29 22.79
C ALA A 461 42.48 14.29 21.77
N SER A 462 43.50 14.75 21.04
CA SER A 462 44.56 13.89 20.50
C SER A 462 45.28 13.07 21.60
N LYS A 463 46.00 12.01 21.18
CA LYS A 463 46.96 11.15 21.92
C LYS A 463 46.29 9.93 22.61
N THR A 464 46.92 8.75 22.67
CA THR A 464 48.36 8.48 22.45
C THR A 464 48.61 7.20 21.64
N THR A 465 49.37 7.36 20.55
CA THR A 465 50.24 6.39 19.85
C THR A 465 50.11 4.88 20.10
N ASN A 466 50.19 4.12 19.00
CA ASN A 466 51.42 3.33 18.80
C ASN A 466 51.94 3.44 17.36
N LYS A 467 53.23 3.16 17.17
CA LYS A 467 54.00 3.29 15.90
C LYS A 467 53.68 2.09 14.98
N VAL A 468 53.93 2.10 13.66
CA VAL A 468 55.22 2.20 12.91
C VAL A 468 54.81 2.50 11.44
N GLN A 469 55.29 3.55 10.73
CA GLN A 469 56.59 3.69 10.02
C GLN A 469 56.88 2.53 9.04
N GLN A 470 57.39 2.64 7.82
CA GLN A 470 57.72 3.68 6.84
C GLN A 470 57.32 3.09 5.45
N GLY A 471 57.19 3.82 4.34
CA GLY A 471 57.60 5.19 4.08
C GLY A 471 58.83 5.29 3.17
N THR A 472 58.78 4.71 1.97
CA THR A 472 59.63 5.01 0.79
C THR A 472 58.96 4.45 -0.49
N GLU A 473 59.12 5.04 -1.69
CA GLU A 473 59.32 6.45 -2.05
C GLU A 473 59.10 6.64 -3.57
N ASN A 474 59.00 7.90 -4.04
CA ASN A 474 59.17 8.37 -5.43
C ASN A 474 58.15 7.87 -6.49
N GLY A 475 57.32 8.80 -7.00
CA GLY A 475 56.31 8.50 -8.03
C GLY A 475 55.56 9.68 -8.67
N ALA A 476 55.89 10.93 -8.33
CA ALA A 476 55.59 12.06 -9.23
C ALA A 476 56.53 11.96 -10.45
N VAL A 477 56.20 12.48 -11.64
CA VAL A 477 56.50 13.87 -12.01
C VAL A 477 55.96 14.20 -13.42
N LEU A 478 55.24 15.33 -13.52
CA LEU A 478 55.16 16.29 -14.64
C LEU A 478 54.87 15.85 -16.10
N LEU A 479 53.85 16.53 -16.68
CA LEU A 479 53.86 17.27 -17.96
C LEU A 479 54.10 16.50 -19.28
N LYS A 480 53.36 16.78 -20.35
CA LYS A 480 53.27 18.13 -20.96
C LYS A 480 52.12 18.26 -21.96
N ASN A 481 51.79 19.51 -22.31
CA ASN A 481 51.11 19.89 -23.55
C ASN A 481 51.80 19.20 -24.76
N ASN A 482 51.11 18.76 -25.81
CA ASN A 482 50.12 19.47 -26.62
C ASN A 482 49.02 18.54 -27.18
N GLN A 483 48.02 19.15 -27.83
CA GLN A 483 47.32 18.69 -29.06
C GLN A 483 47.52 17.19 -29.40
N GLU A 484 46.51 16.31 -29.35
CA GLU A 484 45.22 16.45 -30.04
C GLU A 484 44.03 15.68 -29.37
N LYS A 485 42.94 15.49 -30.14
CA LYS A 485 41.68 14.83 -29.77
C LYS A 485 41.91 13.39 -29.27
N THR A 486 41.20 12.99 -28.20
CA THR A 486 40.69 11.61 -28.07
C THR A 486 39.51 11.57 -27.11
N SER A 487 38.54 10.69 -27.39
CA SER A 487 37.27 10.61 -26.67
C SER A 487 37.40 9.89 -25.33
N TYR A 488 37.05 10.57 -24.24
CA TYR A 488 36.91 9.93 -22.92
C TYR A 488 35.57 9.17 -22.79
N SER A 489 35.40 8.16 -23.65
CA SER A 489 34.27 7.23 -23.67
C SER A 489 34.61 5.97 -22.87
N GLN A 490 34.61 6.08 -21.54
CA GLN A 490 34.50 4.92 -20.66
C GLN A 490 33.34 5.13 -19.68
N LYS A 491 32.36 4.23 -19.76
CA LYS A 491 31.20 4.21 -18.87
C LYS A 491 31.70 4.19 -17.43
N THR A 492 31.24 5.14 -16.62
CA THR A 492 31.38 5.06 -15.17
C THR A 492 29.99 4.76 -14.65
N GLU A 493 29.78 3.60 -14.03
CA GLU A 493 28.51 3.28 -13.38
C GLU A 493 28.36 4.05 -12.07
N PHE A 494 27.15 4.08 -11.49
CA PHE A 494 26.95 4.72 -10.20
C PHE A 494 27.30 3.77 -9.03
N PRO A 495 27.97 4.26 -7.99
CA PRO A 495 28.05 3.55 -6.71
C PRO A 495 26.68 3.38 -6.02
N GLU A 496 25.98 2.27 -6.21
CA GLU A 496 24.75 1.98 -5.44
C GLU A 496 25.02 2.05 -3.92
N GLN A 497 26.19 1.57 -3.47
CA GLN A 497 26.64 1.64 -2.06
C GLN A 497 26.73 3.08 -1.51
N MET A 498 26.83 4.11 -2.35
CA MET A 498 26.85 5.50 -1.89
C MET A 498 25.45 6.03 -1.53
N LEU A 499 24.36 5.33 -1.87
CA LEU A 499 23.02 5.63 -1.35
C LEU A 499 22.86 5.31 0.14
N HIS A 500 23.69 4.40 0.67
CA HIS A 500 23.59 3.85 2.03
C HIS A 500 24.80 4.18 2.92
N THR A 501 25.68 5.12 2.54
CA THR A 501 26.93 5.40 3.30
C THR A 501 27.08 6.84 3.82
N GLY A 502 27.71 6.92 5.00
CA GLY A 502 27.81 8.11 5.83
C GLY A 502 28.48 9.32 5.17
N ASN A 503 28.09 10.50 5.67
CA ASN A 503 28.44 11.81 5.12
C ASN A 503 29.92 12.01 4.76
N GLY A 504 30.87 11.45 5.53
CA GLY A 504 32.31 11.60 5.27
C GLY A 504 32.80 10.88 4.00
N ILE A 505 32.28 9.68 3.71
CA ILE A 505 32.60 8.91 2.51
C ILE A 505 31.84 9.50 1.32
N THR A 506 30.51 9.66 1.50
CA THR A 506 29.64 10.31 0.51
C THR A 506 30.24 11.64 0.07
N ARG A 507 30.67 12.55 0.97
CA ARG A 507 31.33 13.83 0.64
C ARG A 507 32.57 13.68 -0.25
N ARG A 508 33.44 12.71 0.02
CA ARG A 508 34.73 12.56 -0.69
C ARG A 508 34.55 12.12 -2.13
N PHE A 509 33.70 11.12 -2.37
CA PHE A 509 33.28 10.66 -3.70
C PHE A 509 32.96 11.87 -4.58
N LEU A 510 32.13 12.78 -4.08
CA LEU A 510 31.69 13.97 -4.84
C LEU A 510 32.86 14.94 -5.02
N GLN A 511 33.63 15.22 -3.97
CA GLN A 511 34.75 16.15 -4.06
C GLN A 511 35.77 15.71 -5.13
N GLN A 512 35.96 14.41 -5.29
CA GLN A 512 36.83 13.79 -6.30
C GLN A 512 36.20 13.80 -7.70
N THR A 513 35.01 13.21 -7.87
CA THR A 513 34.06 13.38 -8.99
C THR A 513 34.18 14.76 -9.64
N PHE A 514 34.15 15.80 -8.80
CA PHE A 514 34.18 17.17 -9.26
C PHE A 514 35.53 17.60 -9.74
N THR A 515 36.53 17.39 -8.90
CA THR A 515 37.90 17.80 -9.21
C THR A 515 38.36 17.16 -10.52
N GLU A 516 37.85 15.98 -10.86
CA GLU A 516 37.99 15.36 -12.18
C GLU A 516 37.11 16.07 -13.24
N LYS A 517 35.78 15.87 -13.21
CA LYS A 517 34.89 16.11 -14.36
C LYS A 517 34.11 17.45 -14.36
N LEU A 518 34.41 18.42 -13.48
CA LEU A 518 33.67 19.68 -13.44
C LEU A 518 34.10 20.74 -14.46
N LEU A 519 33.11 21.46 -14.99
CA LEU A 519 33.24 22.78 -15.63
C LEU A 519 32.83 23.87 -14.62
N ILE A 520 33.36 25.10 -14.74
CA ILE A 520 33.01 26.22 -13.85
C ILE A 520 32.90 27.53 -14.63
N ASN A 521 31.85 28.30 -14.35
CA ASN A 521 31.73 29.72 -14.59
C ASN A 521 31.53 30.43 -13.22
N LEU A 522 32.27 31.51 -12.98
CA LEU A 522 32.27 32.29 -11.73
C LEU A 522 31.95 33.77 -11.95
N ASP A 523 31.25 34.09 -13.04
CA ASP A 523 30.68 35.41 -13.27
C ASP A 523 29.52 35.68 -12.29
N LYS A 524 28.81 36.80 -12.46
CA LYS A 524 27.73 37.28 -11.56
C LYS A 524 26.62 36.27 -11.18
N ASN A 525 26.49 35.15 -11.89
CA ASN A 525 25.60 34.04 -11.52
C ASN A 525 26.42 32.74 -11.51
N PRO A 526 27.12 32.41 -10.40
CA PRO A 526 28.11 31.33 -10.40
C PRO A 526 27.46 29.97 -10.67
N GLU A 527 28.03 29.26 -11.64
CA GLU A 527 27.50 28.06 -12.26
C GLU A 527 28.65 27.06 -12.49
N ILE A 528 28.60 25.90 -11.84
CA ILE A 528 29.43 24.74 -12.18
C ILE A 528 28.76 23.97 -13.35
N LYS A 529 29.32 22.89 -13.88
CA LYS A 529 28.57 21.78 -14.50
C LYS A 529 29.34 20.47 -14.30
N LEU A 530 28.67 19.33 -14.42
CA LEU A 530 29.31 18.03 -14.64
C LEU A 530 28.44 17.17 -15.55
N LYS A 531 29.12 16.45 -16.42
CA LYS A 531 28.61 15.59 -17.48
C LYS A 531 28.55 14.14 -17.02
N GLY A 532 27.49 13.42 -17.38
CA GLY A 532 27.32 12.00 -17.04
C GLY A 532 26.12 11.37 -17.75
N GLU A 533 25.86 10.08 -17.50
CA GLU A 533 24.64 9.40 -17.98
C GLU A 533 23.41 9.75 -17.12
N ASN A 534 22.18 9.53 -17.59
CA ASN A 534 21.00 10.06 -16.91
C ASN A 534 20.76 9.40 -15.52
N GLU A 535 20.73 8.07 -15.43
CA GLU A 535 20.57 7.33 -14.15
C GLU A 535 21.64 7.70 -13.11
N PHE A 536 22.87 7.72 -13.59
CA PHE A 536 24.06 8.19 -12.90
C PHE A 536 23.78 9.59 -12.30
N LEU A 537 23.33 10.55 -13.10
CA LEU A 537 22.99 11.89 -12.61
C LEU A 537 21.78 11.92 -11.64
N LYS A 538 20.76 11.07 -11.81
CA LYS A 538 19.59 11.02 -10.90
C LYS A 538 19.92 10.52 -9.50
N LYS A 539 20.58 9.36 -9.37
CA LYS A 539 20.92 8.80 -8.05
C LYS A 539 21.82 9.73 -7.26
N THR A 540 22.64 10.51 -7.98
CA THR A 540 23.47 11.54 -7.35
C THR A 540 22.71 12.86 -7.06
N GLN A 541 21.63 13.19 -7.79
CA GLN A 541 20.71 14.28 -7.43
C GLN A 541 20.04 14.01 -6.07
N LEU A 542 19.64 12.76 -5.82
CA LEU A 542 19.19 12.30 -4.50
C LEU A 542 20.28 12.53 -3.44
N LEU A 543 21.52 12.10 -3.70
CA LEU A 543 22.66 12.36 -2.81
C LEU A 543 23.11 13.83 -2.70
N LEU A 544 22.54 14.78 -3.45
CA LEU A 544 22.79 16.22 -3.28
C LEU A 544 21.72 16.90 -2.45
N ILE A 545 20.46 16.60 -2.72
CA ILE A 545 19.35 17.11 -1.93
C ILE A 545 19.47 16.57 -0.49
N ASN A 546 20.03 15.36 -0.30
CA ASN A 546 20.43 14.86 1.01
C ASN A 546 21.56 15.64 1.69
N GLN A 547 22.38 16.41 0.98
CA GLN A 547 23.33 17.37 1.57
C GLN A 547 22.72 18.76 1.79
N GLY A 548 21.43 18.94 1.49
CA GLY A 548 20.74 20.24 1.49
C GLY A 548 21.08 21.11 0.27
N ILE A 549 21.85 20.58 -0.68
CA ILE A 549 22.34 21.30 -1.85
C ILE A 549 21.36 21.04 -2.99
N TYR A 550 20.53 22.02 -3.32
CA TYR A 550 19.49 21.82 -4.31
C TYR A 550 20.06 21.71 -5.72
N SER A 551 19.64 20.68 -6.46
CA SER A 551 20.15 20.35 -7.78
C SER A 551 19.07 19.92 -8.76
N GLU A 552 19.37 20.08 -10.05
CA GLU A 552 18.45 19.99 -11.17
C GLU A 552 19.20 19.47 -12.42
N ILE A 553 18.78 18.42 -13.14
CA ILE A 553 19.50 17.77 -14.29
C ILE A 553 19.12 18.33 -15.68
N LYS A 554 20.05 18.92 -16.47
CA LYS A 554 19.80 19.38 -17.84
C LYS A 554 20.32 18.42 -18.89
N ASN A 555 19.43 17.97 -19.76
CA ASN A 555 19.76 17.20 -20.95
C ASN A 555 19.64 18.14 -22.16
N HIS A 556 20.77 18.43 -22.83
CA HIS A 556 20.85 19.32 -24.01
C HIS A 556 21.88 18.76 -24.99
N GLY A 557 21.56 17.65 -25.65
CA GLY A 557 22.50 16.83 -26.44
C GLY A 557 23.46 15.99 -25.59
N GLU A 558 23.91 16.51 -24.45
CA GLU A 558 24.56 15.72 -23.39
C GLU A 558 23.84 15.99 -22.06
N SER A 559 23.86 14.99 -21.17
CA SER A 559 23.23 15.12 -19.85
C SER A 559 24.23 15.70 -18.85
N TYR A 560 23.81 16.76 -18.18
CA TYR A 560 24.54 17.42 -17.10
C TYR A 560 23.69 17.42 -15.84
N LEU A 561 24.26 17.13 -14.67
CA LEU A 561 23.63 17.50 -13.41
C LEU A 561 24.01 18.93 -13.07
N VAL A 562 23.14 19.65 -12.35
CA VAL A 562 23.20 21.09 -12.33
C VAL A 562 22.78 21.69 -10.90
N ILE A 563 23.48 22.71 -10.29
CA ILE A 563 23.49 23.40 -8.93
C ILE A 563 24.17 24.82 -8.97
N LYS A 564 23.53 25.96 -8.60
CA LYS A 564 23.92 27.38 -8.93
C LYS A 564 23.91 28.30 -7.71
N ASN A 565 24.45 29.51 -7.87
CA ASN A 565 24.20 30.65 -7.00
C ASN A 565 24.50 30.29 -5.53
N GLU A 566 23.55 30.46 -4.60
CA GLU A 566 23.75 30.13 -3.18
C GLU A 566 24.02 28.63 -2.94
N ASP A 567 23.55 27.72 -3.81
CA ASP A 567 23.91 26.31 -3.72
C ASP A 567 25.35 26.02 -4.18
N VAL A 568 26.00 26.91 -4.96
CA VAL A 568 27.45 26.81 -5.26
C VAL A 568 28.27 27.20 -4.04
N ILE A 569 27.77 28.14 -3.22
CA ILE A 569 28.39 28.54 -1.95
C ILE A 569 28.29 27.42 -0.92
N GLU A 570 27.05 26.96 -0.64
CA GLU A 570 26.76 25.81 0.24
C GLU A 570 27.60 24.58 -0.18
N PHE A 571 27.72 24.34 -1.48
CA PHE A 571 28.58 23.29 -2.02
C PHE A 571 30.07 23.51 -1.73
N ASN A 572 30.59 24.72 -1.91
CA ASN A 572 32.00 25.03 -1.68
C ASN A 572 32.38 24.75 -0.22
N GLU A 573 31.49 25.11 0.70
CA GLU A 573 31.62 24.88 2.14
C GLU A 573 31.47 23.38 2.51
N LYS A 574 30.32 22.78 2.19
CA LYS A 574 29.99 21.40 2.60
C LYS A 574 30.80 20.32 1.89
N ILE A 575 31.39 20.59 0.74
CA ILE A 575 32.16 19.59 -0.01
C ILE A 575 33.46 20.17 -0.59
N GLY A 576 33.43 21.30 -1.30
CA GLY A 576 34.63 21.94 -1.88
C GLY A 576 35.15 21.27 -3.17
N LEU A 577 36.47 21.38 -3.40
CA LEU A 577 37.26 20.72 -4.47
C LEU A 577 38.64 20.30 -3.91
N LEU A 578 39.40 19.48 -4.65
CA LEU A 578 40.75 19.00 -4.32
C LEU A 578 41.83 19.68 -5.19
N GLY A 579 43.09 19.51 -4.79
CA GLY A 579 44.27 20.01 -5.53
C GLY A 579 44.27 21.52 -5.82
N ASP A 580 44.97 21.94 -6.87
CA ASP A 580 45.00 23.33 -7.30
C ASP A 580 43.64 23.88 -7.76
N LYS A 581 42.73 23.01 -8.24
CA LYS A 581 41.35 23.42 -8.57
C LYS A 581 40.59 23.98 -7.37
N LYS A 582 41.01 23.69 -6.13
CA LYS A 582 40.49 24.36 -4.91
C LYS A 582 40.61 25.89 -4.96
N LYS A 583 41.61 26.44 -5.66
CA LYS A 583 41.82 27.89 -5.82
C LYS A 583 40.73 28.56 -6.67
N LEU A 584 40.07 27.82 -7.57
CA LEU A 584 39.02 28.35 -8.44
C LEU A 584 37.85 28.90 -7.62
N LEU A 585 37.40 28.16 -6.61
CA LEU A 585 36.26 28.56 -5.77
C LEU A 585 36.64 29.47 -4.59
N GLN A 586 37.87 30.00 -4.52
CA GLN A 586 38.30 30.90 -3.43
C GLN A 586 37.91 32.36 -3.66
N ASN A 587 37.72 32.79 -4.92
CA ASN A 587 37.43 34.19 -5.28
C ASN A 587 35.93 34.43 -5.58
N LEU A 588 35.04 33.63 -4.99
CA LEU A 588 33.59 33.78 -5.14
C LEU A 588 33.08 35.02 -4.38
N ASP A 589 32.53 35.98 -5.12
CA ASP A 589 31.98 37.25 -4.60
C ASP A 589 30.58 37.03 -3.99
N ILE A 590 30.56 36.58 -2.74
CA ILE A 590 29.36 36.15 -2.01
C ILE A 590 28.27 37.25 -1.98
N GLU A 591 28.65 38.52 -1.87
CA GLU A 591 27.71 39.64 -1.74
C GLU A 591 26.88 39.92 -3.01
N LYS A 592 27.30 39.42 -4.18
CA LYS A 592 26.64 39.72 -5.48
C LYS A 592 25.73 38.61 -6.01
N THR A 593 25.55 37.52 -5.27
CA THR A 593 24.82 36.33 -5.72
C THR A 593 23.31 36.40 -5.41
N GLU A 594 22.43 36.18 -6.40
CA GLU A 594 20.98 36.10 -6.16
C GLU A 594 20.60 34.90 -5.26
N LYS A 595 19.97 35.18 -4.10
CA LYS A 595 19.28 34.19 -3.27
C LYS A 595 17.90 33.88 -3.86
N ARG A 596 17.66 32.62 -4.26
CA ARG A 596 16.46 32.21 -5.01
C ARG A 596 16.15 30.69 -4.98
N ARG A 597 16.60 29.96 -3.95
CA ARG A 597 16.19 28.57 -3.67
C ARG A 597 14.67 28.42 -3.67
N LYS A 598 14.21 27.35 -4.32
CA LYS A 598 12.85 26.84 -4.26
C LYS A 598 12.93 25.32 -4.17
N TYR A 599 12.51 24.75 -3.04
CA TYR A 599 12.48 23.30 -2.83
C TYR A 599 11.19 22.69 -3.42
N THR A 600 10.99 22.97 -4.70
CA THR A 600 9.81 22.57 -5.46
C THR A 600 10.26 22.16 -6.85
N ALA A 601 9.82 21.00 -7.32
CA ALA A 601 10.03 20.57 -8.69
C ALA A 601 8.73 20.73 -9.49
N GLU A 602 8.82 21.31 -10.68
CA GLU A 602 7.73 21.49 -11.62
C GLU A 602 7.60 20.23 -12.49
N ILE A 603 6.44 19.58 -12.50
CA ILE A 603 6.24 18.33 -13.24
C ILE A 603 6.45 18.56 -14.75
N GLN A 604 7.31 17.74 -15.35
CA GLN A 604 7.57 17.71 -16.79
C GLN A 604 6.66 16.71 -17.49
N GLU A 605 6.44 15.54 -16.90
CA GLU A 605 5.65 14.46 -17.49
C GLU A 605 5.01 13.64 -16.35
N ILE A 606 3.89 13.00 -16.64
CA ILE A 606 3.40 11.85 -15.86
C ILE A 606 3.01 10.81 -16.89
N VAL A 607 3.67 9.65 -16.84
CA VAL A 607 3.53 8.57 -17.82
C VAL A 607 3.02 7.34 -17.09
N TYR A 608 2.08 6.60 -17.67
CA TYR A 608 1.80 5.24 -17.20
C TYR A 608 3.01 4.36 -17.48
N ASP A 609 3.46 3.61 -16.48
CA ASP A 609 4.80 3.01 -16.41
C ASP A 609 4.76 1.55 -15.93
N GLY A 610 3.70 0.84 -16.35
CA GLY A 610 3.51 -0.60 -16.11
C GLY A 610 2.60 -0.94 -14.94
N HIS A 611 2.44 -2.23 -14.67
CA HIS A 611 1.63 -2.76 -13.58
C HIS A 611 2.56 -3.58 -12.67
N GLU A 612 2.85 -3.09 -11.47
CA GLU A 612 4.00 -3.54 -10.68
C GLU A 612 3.73 -3.67 -9.18
N ASP A 613 4.63 -4.36 -8.49
CA ASP A 613 4.49 -4.71 -7.07
C ASP A 613 4.51 -3.49 -6.15
N VAL A 614 3.63 -3.51 -5.15
CA VAL A 614 3.20 -2.29 -4.48
C VAL A 614 3.23 -2.39 -2.95
N TYR A 615 3.95 -1.48 -2.28
CA TYR A 615 4.22 -1.46 -0.84
C TYR A 615 3.92 -0.13 -0.10
N ASP A 616 3.56 -0.20 1.18
CA ASP A 616 3.26 0.98 2.00
C ASP A 616 4.04 1.02 3.31
N LEU A 617 4.29 2.22 3.82
CA LEU A 617 4.71 2.44 5.19
C LEU A 617 3.83 3.51 5.83
N THR A 618 3.32 3.19 7.01
CA THR A 618 2.59 4.13 7.83
C THR A 618 3.58 5.08 8.53
N GLU A 619 3.90 6.22 7.92
CA GLU A 619 4.51 7.36 8.60
C GLU A 619 3.40 8.06 9.41
N PRO A 620 3.41 7.98 10.75
CA PRO A 620 2.26 8.32 11.58
C PRO A 620 2.21 9.78 12.02
N ASP A 621 3.27 10.57 11.79
CA ASP A 621 3.51 11.84 12.47
C ASP A 621 3.24 13.07 11.61
N THR A 622 3.81 13.08 10.41
CA THR A 622 3.53 14.09 9.37
C THR A 622 2.61 13.56 8.28
N HIS A 623 2.44 12.24 8.26
CA HIS A 623 1.89 11.48 7.16
C HIS A 623 2.58 11.89 5.86
N SER A 624 3.92 11.85 5.90
CA SER A 624 4.77 12.37 4.86
C SER A 624 6.14 11.68 4.97
N PHE A 625 6.48 10.81 4.02
CA PHE A 625 7.82 10.24 3.87
C PHE A 625 8.44 10.68 2.54
N ILE A 626 9.76 10.84 2.49
CA ILE A 626 10.48 11.20 1.27
C ILE A 626 10.74 9.94 0.42
N ALA A 627 10.17 9.89 -0.77
CA ALA A 627 10.23 8.85 -1.79
C ALA A 627 10.79 9.45 -3.10
N ASN A 628 11.95 8.99 -3.57
CA ASN A 628 12.75 9.59 -4.65
C ASN A 628 12.94 11.12 -4.52
N GLY A 629 12.97 11.65 -3.31
CA GLY A 629 13.05 13.09 -3.03
C GLY A 629 11.72 13.84 -2.95
N VAL A 630 10.56 13.17 -3.10
CA VAL A 630 9.17 13.69 -3.15
C VAL A 630 8.34 13.11 -1.96
N VAL A 631 7.18 13.68 -1.55
CA VAL A 631 6.57 13.45 -0.19
C VAL A 631 5.24 12.61 -0.19
N VAL A 632 4.99 11.61 0.72
CA VAL A 632 3.86 10.58 0.67
C VAL A 632 3.39 9.79 2.00
N HIS A 633 2.30 8.92 2.06
CA HIS A 633 1.69 8.19 3.30
C HIS A 633 0.64 6.96 3.13
N ASN A 634 -0.32 6.65 4.10
CA ASN A 634 -0.72 5.33 4.82
C ASN A 634 -2.06 4.44 4.51
N CYS A 635 -3.01 3.99 5.42
CA CYS A 635 -4.33 3.19 5.16
C CYS A 635 -5.34 3.04 6.43
N GLY A 636 -6.64 2.55 6.60
CA GLY A 636 -7.98 2.23 5.91
C GLY A 636 -9.06 1.43 6.80
N GLU A 637 -10.45 1.36 6.64
CA GLU A 637 -11.41 0.39 7.39
C GLU A 637 -12.86 -0.23 6.93
N GLN A 638 -14.10 0.36 6.87
CA GLN A 638 -15.46 -0.39 6.93
C GLN A 638 -16.64 -0.03 5.89
N PRO A 639 -17.91 -0.64 5.91
CA PRO A 639 -19.02 -0.60 4.86
C PRO A 639 -20.52 -0.15 5.17
N LEU A 640 -21.38 0.26 4.16
CA LEU A 640 -22.61 1.15 4.25
C LEU A 640 -23.65 1.21 3.04
N GLU A 641 -24.72 2.04 3.09
CA GLU A 641 -25.67 2.47 1.99
C GLU A 641 -25.05 3.51 1.01
N ASN A 642 -25.67 3.77 -0.15
CA ASN A 642 -25.22 4.80 -1.11
C ASN A 642 -25.20 6.23 -0.52
N PHE A 643 -24.05 6.89 -0.54
CA PHE A 643 -23.74 8.18 0.11
C PHE A 643 -23.90 8.19 1.64
N GLU A 644 -24.13 7.04 2.28
CA GLU A 644 -24.18 6.95 3.74
C GLU A 644 -22.76 6.96 4.33
N ALA A 645 -22.64 7.29 5.62
CA ALA A 645 -21.37 7.38 6.35
C ALA A 645 -21.43 6.65 7.70
N CYS A 646 -20.28 6.19 8.20
CA CYS A 646 -20.16 5.58 9.53
C CYS A 646 -19.23 6.36 10.46
N ASN A 647 -19.78 6.90 11.55
CA ASN A 647 -18.99 7.27 12.74
C ASN A 647 -19.11 6.16 13.80
N LEU A 648 -17.98 5.77 14.38
CA LEU A 648 -17.85 4.59 15.23
C LEU A 648 -17.35 4.98 16.63
N GLY A 649 -17.75 4.22 17.65
CA GLY A 649 -17.21 4.34 19.00
C GLY A 649 -17.45 3.11 19.85
N HIS A 650 -16.56 2.84 20.81
CA HIS A 650 -16.40 1.49 21.34
C HIS A 650 -16.34 1.47 22.88
N ILE A 651 -17.24 0.69 23.50
CA ILE A 651 -17.28 0.43 24.94
C ILE A 651 -16.19 -0.58 25.32
N ASN A 652 -15.38 -0.27 26.34
CA ASN A 652 -14.36 -1.17 26.86
C ASN A 652 -14.97 -2.12 27.91
N LEU A 653 -15.40 -3.30 27.46
CA LEU A 653 -16.04 -4.31 28.31
C LEU A 653 -15.12 -4.86 29.40
N SER A 654 -13.79 -4.84 29.16
CA SER A 654 -12.83 -5.39 30.12
C SER A 654 -12.82 -4.65 31.46
N LEU A 655 -13.31 -3.40 31.50
CA LEU A 655 -13.33 -2.53 32.68
C LEU A 655 -14.69 -2.49 33.41
N LEU A 656 -15.63 -3.38 33.07
CA LEU A 656 -17.01 -3.37 33.57
C LEU A 656 -17.34 -4.52 34.54
N VAL A 657 -16.36 -5.36 34.92
CA VAL A 657 -16.57 -6.45 35.89
C VAL A 657 -16.55 -5.90 37.32
N GLU A 658 -17.52 -6.31 38.14
CA GLU A 658 -17.59 -5.97 39.56
C GLU A 658 -16.50 -6.65 40.38
N GLU A 659 -16.15 -6.02 41.51
CA GLU A 659 -15.26 -6.59 42.51
C GLU A 659 -16.06 -6.99 43.75
N LYS A 660 -16.00 -8.26 44.15
CA LYS A 660 -16.64 -8.74 45.37
C LYS A 660 -15.75 -8.49 46.59
N GLN A 661 -16.31 -8.64 47.79
CA GLN A 661 -15.67 -8.27 49.07
C GLN A 661 -14.33 -8.99 49.35
N ASP A 662 -14.01 -10.04 48.60
CA ASP A 662 -12.76 -10.81 48.66
C ASP A 662 -11.73 -10.43 47.55
N GLY A 663 -11.99 -9.36 46.80
CA GLY A 663 -11.10 -8.82 45.76
C GLY A 663 -11.15 -9.58 44.43
N GLN A 664 -12.26 -10.26 44.13
CA GLN A 664 -12.37 -11.17 42.99
C GLN A 664 -13.60 -10.89 42.11
N ALA A 665 -13.48 -11.25 40.83
CA ALA A 665 -14.62 -11.41 39.94
C ALA A 665 -15.38 -12.70 40.29
N GLN A 666 -16.70 -12.64 40.38
CA GLN A 666 -17.52 -13.84 40.59
C GLN A 666 -17.59 -14.65 39.29
N THR A 667 -17.04 -15.87 39.26
CA THR A 667 -17.07 -16.68 38.03
C THR A 667 -18.45 -17.29 37.78
N PHE A 668 -18.81 -17.49 36.50
CA PHE A 668 -20.09 -18.13 36.13
C PHE A 668 -20.19 -19.55 36.70
N ARG A 669 -19.07 -20.28 36.77
CA ARG A 669 -18.99 -21.64 37.32
C ARG A 669 -19.28 -21.69 38.84
N GLU A 670 -19.05 -20.60 39.56
CA GLU A 670 -19.39 -20.48 40.99
C GLU A 670 -20.80 -19.94 41.20
N TRP A 671 -21.27 -19.05 40.33
CA TRP A 671 -22.66 -18.61 40.30
C TRP A 671 -23.62 -19.77 39.96
N ARG A 672 -23.33 -20.56 38.91
CA ARG A 672 -24.10 -21.75 38.49
C ARG A 672 -24.26 -22.77 39.62
N LYS A 673 -23.23 -22.98 40.44
CA LYS A 673 -23.29 -23.86 41.64
C LYS A 673 -24.21 -23.35 42.74
N LYS A 674 -24.45 -22.04 42.81
CA LYS A 674 -25.34 -21.40 43.80
C LYS A 674 -26.78 -21.22 43.29
N ASN A 675 -26.99 -21.39 41.98
CA ASN A 675 -28.27 -21.18 41.30
C ASN A 675 -28.64 -22.43 40.47
N PRO A 676 -28.85 -23.61 41.08
CA PRO A 676 -29.07 -24.87 40.36
C PRO A 676 -30.41 -24.92 39.59
N ASP A 677 -31.37 -24.06 39.95
CA ASP A 677 -32.76 -24.13 39.47
C ASP A 677 -32.98 -23.59 38.03
N TYR A 678 -31.92 -23.10 37.38
CA TYR A 678 -31.97 -22.72 35.96
C TYR A 678 -31.75 -23.97 35.08
N ASP A 679 -32.51 -24.07 34.00
CA ASP A 679 -32.23 -25.02 32.93
C ASP A 679 -30.99 -24.58 32.13
N TYR A 680 -29.83 -25.14 32.47
CA TYR A 680 -28.58 -24.90 31.74
C TYR A 680 -28.44 -25.74 30.46
N GLU A 681 -29.37 -26.67 30.20
CA GLU A 681 -29.25 -27.61 29.10
C GLU A 681 -29.99 -27.11 27.86
N SER A 682 -31.13 -26.42 27.97
CA SER A 682 -31.66 -25.62 26.86
C SER A 682 -30.92 -24.29 26.68
N ASN A 683 -30.82 -23.82 25.44
CA ASN A 683 -30.20 -22.53 25.15
C ASN A 683 -30.99 -21.35 25.76
N LYS A 684 -32.34 -21.44 25.83
CA LYS A 684 -33.18 -20.37 26.40
C LYS A 684 -33.01 -20.24 27.92
N GLY A 685 -32.90 -21.37 28.63
CA GLY A 685 -32.61 -21.36 30.06
C GLY A 685 -31.18 -20.90 30.36
N LEU A 686 -30.19 -21.32 29.56
CA LEU A 686 -28.81 -20.85 29.67
C LEU A 686 -28.66 -19.35 29.38
N GLU A 687 -29.31 -18.82 28.34
CA GLU A 687 -29.33 -17.38 28.03
C GLU A 687 -29.93 -16.58 29.19
N LYS A 688 -31.04 -17.04 29.79
CA LYS A 688 -31.61 -16.41 30.99
C LYS A 688 -30.62 -16.46 32.17
N ALA A 689 -30.03 -17.63 32.43
CA ALA A 689 -29.07 -17.82 33.53
C ALA A 689 -27.84 -16.91 33.38
N VAL A 690 -27.37 -16.71 32.14
CA VAL A 690 -26.28 -15.78 31.84
C VAL A 690 -26.72 -14.32 32.02
N ALA A 691 -27.92 -13.92 31.59
CA ALA A 691 -28.42 -12.57 31.81
C ALA A 691 -28.56 -12.23 33.31
N ASP A 692 -29.14 -13.14 34.11
CA ASP A 692 -29.27 -12.97 35.56
C ASP A 692 -27.93 -13.07 36.30
N TYR A 693 -26.92 -13.74 35.74
CA TYR A 693 -25.53 -13.70 36.21
C TYR A 693 -24.81 -12.39 35.87
N LEU A 694 -24.88 -11.90 34.62
CA LEU A 694 -24.18 -10.68 34.20
C LEU A 694 -24.67 -9.47 35.00
N ARG A 695 -25.97 -9.41 35.32
CA ARG A 695 -26.57 -8.44 36.27
C ARG A 695 -25.95 -8.43 37.67
N GLN A 696 -25.25 -9.50 38.06
CA GLN A 696 -24.58 -9.67 39.36
C GLN A 696 -23.05 -9.68 39.26
N ALA A 697 -22.49 -9.79 38.05
CA ALA A 697 -21.04 -9.88 37.82
C ALA A 697 -20.45 -8.64 37.14
N MET A 698 -21.29 -7.80 36.54
CA MET A 698 -20.90 -6.54 35.90
C MET A 698 -21.53 -5.33 36.58
N ASP A 699 -20.80 -4.22 36.54
CA ASP A 699 -21.25 -2.89 36.93
C ASP A 699 -22.26 -2.39 35.88
N MET A 700 -23.52 -2.79 36.07
CA MET A 700 -24.61 -2.54 35.13
C MET A 700 -24.99 -1.06 35.05
N GLU A 701 -24.86 -0.30 36.14
CA GLU A 701 -25.11 1.14 36.15
C GLU A 701 -24.06 1.86 35.30
N GLU A 702 -22.77 1.54 35.48
CA GLU A 702 -21.70 2.08 34.63
C GLU A 702 -21.84 1.62 33.17
N PHE A 703 -22.21 0.36 32.92
CA PHE A 703 -22.40 -0.15 31.56
C PHE A 703 -23.52 0.59 30.82
N GLU A 704 -24.68 0.76 31.45
CA GLU A 704 -25.78 1.57 30.93
C GLU A 704 -25.34 3.02 30.72
N ARG A 705 -24.73 3.64 31.74
CA ARG A 705 -24.26 5.02 31.70
C ARG A 705 -23.26 5.26 30.55
N VAL A 706 -22.34 4.32 30.33
CA VAL A 706 -21.34 4.39 29.26
C VAL A 706 -21.99 4.19 27.89
N ALA A 707 -22.90 3.22 27.73
CA ALA A 707 -23.62 3.01 26.47
C ALA A 707 -24.49 4.22 26.06
N ARG A 708 -25.23 4.81 27.01
CA ARG A 708 -26.05 6.01 26.75
C ARG A 708 -25.19 7.22 26.41
N ILE A 709 -24.16 7.52 27.19
CA ILE A 709 -23.28 8.67 26.91
C ILE A 709 -22.49 8.47 25.60
N GLY A 710 -22.07 7.25 25.29
CA GLY A 710 -21.47 6.91 23.99
C GLY A 710 -22.42 7.11 22.80
N THR A 711 -23.70 6.77 22.96
CA THR A 711 -24.75 7.04 21.96
C THR A 711 -24.90 8.54 21.70
N ARG A 712 -25.05 9.34 22.78
CA ARG A 712 -25.14 10.81 22.71
C ARG A 712 -23.88 11.45 22.14
N PHE A 713 -22.70 10.89 22.44
CA PHE A 713 -21.45 11.31 21.83
C PHE A 713 -21.48 11.12 20.31
N LEU A 714 -21.98 9.98 19.82
CA LEU A 714 -22.04 9.70 18.38
C LEU A 714 -23.12 10.52 17.63
N ASP A 715 -24.28 10.79 18.22
CA ASP A 715 -25.26 11.73 17.62
C ASP A 715 -24.73 13.18 17.57
N ASN A 716 -23.99 13.59 18.60
CA ASN A 716 -23.27 14.87 18.58
C ASN A 716 -22.13 14.87 17.54
N VAL A 717 -21.43 13.75 17.34
CA VAL A 717 -20.41 13.62 16.28
C VAL A 717 -21.01 13.88 14.91
N ILE A 718 -22.15 13.26 14.54
CA ILE A 718 -22.84 13.56 13.26
C ILE A 718 -23.08 15.06 13.10
N THR A 719 -23.57 15.69 14.17
CA THR A 719 -23.95 17.11 14.20
C THR A 719 -22.74 18.07 14.20
N MET A 720 -21.52 17.53 14.27
CA MET A 720 -20.25 18.25 14.26
C MET A 720 -19.31 17.75 13.15
N ASN A 721 -19.82 17.06 12.12
CA ASN A 721 -19.00 16.39 11.12
C ASN A 721 -19.05 17.14 9.79
N ASP A 722 -17.91 17.68 9.36
CA ASP A 722 -17.82 18.39 8.08
C ASP A 722 -17.60 17.34 6.98
N PHE A 723 -18.59 17.18 6.09
CA PHE A 723 -18.57 16.15 5.04
C PHE A 723 -17.98 16.67 3.71
N PRO A 724 -17.30 15.81 2.92
CA PRO A 724 -16.64 16.22 1.68
C PRO A 724 -17.57 16.28 0.45
N LEU A 725 -18.84 15.87 0.60
CA LEU A 725 -19.87 15.85 -0.43
C LEU A 725 -21.21 16.26 0.17
N GLU A 726 -21.94 17.10 -0.54
CA GLU A 726 -23.29 17.55 -0.16
C GLU A 726 -24.28 16.36 -0.15
N GLU A 727 -24.11 15.38 -1.05
CA GLU A 727 -24.98 14.18 -1.08
C GLU A 727 -24.78 13.28 0.14
N ILE A 728 -23.59 13.29 0.73
CA ILE A 728 -23.33 12.60 2.00
C ILE A 728 -23.93 13.39 3.15
N GLU A 729 -23.76 14.71 3.18
CA GLU A 729 -24.33 15.54 4.24
C GLU A 729 -25.86 15.42 4.28
N ASP A 730 -26.52 15.44 3.11
CA ASP A 730 -27.96 15.19 2.96
C ASP A 730 -28.35 13.80 3.50
N LYS A 731 -27.83 12.70 2.92
CA LYS A 731 -28.16 11.33 3.34
C LYS A 731 -27.86 11.07 4.82
N VAL A 732 -26.75 11.59 5.35
CA VAL A 732 -26.41 11.45 6.78
C VAL A 732 -27.28 12.33 7.68
N SER A 733 -27.68 13.53 7.25
CA SER A 733 -28.59 14.39 8.02
C SER A 733 -29.99 13.75 8.16
N LYS A 734 -30.44 13.05 7.12
CA LYS A 734 -31.70 12.30 7.03
C LYS A 734 -31.72 11.01 7.83
N MET A 735 -30.67 10.20 7.73
CA MET A 735 -30.62 8.86 8.33
C MET A 735 -30.00 8.83 9.73
N ARG A 736 -28.98 9.69 9.94
CA ARG A 736 -28.26 9.87 11.21
C ARG A 736 -27.65 8.60 11.80
N LYS A 737 -27.08 7.72 10.95
CA LYS A 737 -26.43 6.47 11.34
C LYS A 737 -25.30 6.66 12.36
N ILE A 738 -25.30 5.86 13.42
CA ILE A 738 -24.17 5.72 14.34
C ILE A 738 -23.81 4.25 14.55
N GLY A 739 -22.54 3.96 14.82
CA GLY A 739 -22.08 2.62 15.17
C GLY A 739 -21.47 2.55 16.57
N LEU A 740 -22.32 2.43 17.59
CA LEU A 740 -21.89 2.06 18.93
C LEU A 740 -21.51 0.57 18.95
N GLY A 741 -20.29 0.29 19.37
CA GLY A 741 -19.72 -1.05 19.45
C GLY A 741 -18.98 -1.29 20.76
N LEU A 742 -18.11 -2.30 20.73
CA LEU A 742 -17.40 -2.80 21.90
C LEU A 742 -15.96 -3.15 21.57
N MET A 743 -15.14 -3.27 22.62
CA MET A 743 -13.82 -3.87 22.65
C MET A 743 -13.62 -4.60 23.98
N GLY A 744 -12.56 -5.41 24.10
CA GLY A 744 -12.20 -6.10 25.33
C GLY A 744 -13.04 -7.35 25.64
N PHE A 745 -13.78 -7.89 24.68
CA PHE A 745 -14.67 -9.03 24.89
C PHE A 745 -13.96 -10.29 25.40
N ALA A 746 -12.78 -10.63 24.85
CA ALA A 746 -12.01 -11.77 25.34
C ALA A 746 -11.56 -11.57 26.79
N GLN A 747 -11.05 -10.38 27.14
CA GLN A 747 -10.69 -10.05 28.52
C GLN A 747 -11.90 -9.98 29.48
N LEU A 748 -13.12 -9.70 28.99
CA LEU A 748 -14.36 -9.88 29.77
C LEU A 748 -14.61 -11.37 30.07
N LEU A 749 -14.64 -12.24 29.04
CA LEU A 749 -14.92 -13.67 29.22
C LEU A 749 -13.94 -14.35 30.19
N ILE A 750 -12.65 -14.00 30.09
CA ILE A 750 -11.61 -14.53 30.97
C ILE A 750 -11.88 -14.12 32.44
N GLN A 751 -12.26 -12.87 32.72
CA GLN A 751 -12.63 -12.41 34.06
C GLN A 751 -13.87 -13.14 34.62
N LEU A 752 -14.86 -13.45 33.78
CA LEU A 752 -16.05 -14.23 34.16
C LEU A 752 -15.74 -15.73 34.35
N GLY A 753 -14.52 -16.18 34.02
CA GLY A 753 -14.09 -17.58 34.08
C GLY A 753 -14.70 -18.45 32.98
N ILE A 754 -14.95 -17.87 31.81
CA ILE A 754 -15.65 -18.51 30.67
C ILE A 754 -14.68 -18.66 29.49
N ARG A 755 -14.58 -19.87 28.91
CA ARG A 755 -13.80 -20.13 27.68
C ARG A 755 -14.45 -19.42 26.48
N TYR A 756 -13.66 -18.71 25.67
CA TYR A 756 -14.10 -18.19 24.36
C TYR A 756 -14.55 -19.35 23.45
N GLY A 757 -15.75 -19.24 22.87
CA GLY A 757 -16.35 -20.27 22.01
C GLY A 757 -17.24 -21.29 22.74
N SER A 758 -17.30 -21.26 24.07
CA SER A 758 -18.26 -22.06 24.86
C SER A 758 -19.72 -21.60 24.66
N ARG A 759 -20.69 -22.48 24.95
CA ARG A 759 -22.14 -22.13 24.97
C ARG A 759 -22.41 -20.92 25.85
N GLU A 760 -21.75 -20.88 27.01
CA GLU A 760 -21.73 -19.79 27.97
C GLU A 760 -21.26 -18.48 27.31
N SER A 761 -20.13 -18.48 26.60
CA SER A 761 -19.62 -17.27 25.92
C SER A 761 -20.51 -16.80 24.75
N ILE A 762 -21.21 -17.72 24.09
CA ILE A 762 -22.18 -17.41 23.02
C ILE A 762 -23.41 -16.73 23.62
N ALA A 763 -23.91 -17.21 24.77
CA ALA A 763 -24.96 -16.54 25.53
C ALA A 763 -24.52 -15.15 26.06
N VAL A 764 -23.28 -15.01 26.55
CA VAL A 764 -22.72 -13.71 26.98
C VAL A 764 -22.65 -12.74 25.79
N ALA A 765 -22.14 -13.17 24.63
CA ALA A 765 -22.07 -12.33 23.42
C ALA A 765 -23.44 -11.78 23.01
N LYS A 766 -24.47 -12.65 23.01
CA LYS A 766 -25.85 -12.30 22.66
C LYS A 766 -26.44 -11.28 23.65
N GLU A 767 -26.31 -11.53 24.95
CA GLU A 767 -26.86 -10.64 25.98
C GLU A 767 -26.10 -9.29 26.05
N ILE A 768 -24.77 -9.30 25.91
CA ILE A 768 -23.97 -8.07 25.84
C ILE A 768 -24.39 -7.21 24.65
N GLN A 769 -24.59 -7.79 23.45
CA GLN A 769 -25.14 -7.01 22.33
C GLN A 769 -26.56 -6.53 22.64
N ARG A 770 -27.43 -7.39 23.18
CA ARG A 770 -28.82 -7.01 23.52
C ARG A 770 -28.84 -5.77 24.40
N LEU A 771 -27.99 -5.73 25.43
CA LEU A 771 -27.84 -4.63 26.37
C LEU A 771 -27.29 -3.36 25.72
N ILE A 772 -26.23 -3.45 24.90
CA ILE A 772 -25.68 -2.29 24.16
C ILE A 772 -26.76 -1.70 23.24
N THR A 773 -27.42 -2.55 22.45
CA THR A 773 -28.49 -2.16 21.52
C THR A 773 -29.65 -1.50 22.26
N ARG A 774 -30.14 -2.14 23.32
CA ARG A 774 -31.17 -1.64 24.25
C ARG A 774 -30.84 -0.24 24.78
N PHE A 775 -29.70 -0.09 25.43
CA PHE A 775 -29.33 1.18 26.07
C PHE A 775 -29.12 2.31 25.04
N SER A 776 -28.67 1.96 23.84
CA SER A 776 -28.44 2.91 22.74
C SER A 776 -29.74 3.35 22.07
N VAL A 777 -30.63 2.42 21.72
CA VAL A 777 -31.94 2.73 21.12
C VAL A 777 -32.78 3.60 22.05
N GLU A 778 -32.83 3.28 23.34
CA GLU A 778 -33.54 4.11 24.34
C GLU A 778 -32.94 5.51 24.53
N GLU A 779 -31.61 5.69 24.42
CA GLU A 779 -31.03 7.03 24.45
C GLU A 779 -31.27 7.78 23.14
N SER A 780 -31.26 7.09 22.00
CA SER A 780 -31.66 7.67 20.70
C SER A 780 -33.14 8.09 20.69
N HIS A 781 -34.02 7.37 21.40
CA HIS A 781 -35.40 7.80 21.67
C HIS A 781 -35.47 9.05 22.58
N ARG A 782 -34.71 9.11 23.68
CA ARG A 782 -34.62 10.34 24.51
C ARG A 782 -34.03 11.53 23.74
N LEU A 783 -33.14 11.28 22.78
CA LEU A 783 -32.63 12.28 21.86
C LEU A 783 -33.73 12.73 20.89
N ALA A 784 -34.55 11.81 20.34
CA ALA A 784 -35.69 12.17 19.50
C ALA A 784 -36.67 13.10 20.23
N LEU A 785 -37.11 12.72 21.44
CA LEU A 785 -37.99 13.52 22.30
C LEU A 785 -37.44 14.91 22.69
N SER A 786 -36.15 15.20 22.43
CA SER A 786 -35.50 16.48 22.76
C SER A 786 -34.83 17.20 21.58
N ARG A 787 -34.77 16.58 20.40
CA ARG A 787 -34.08 17.09 19.18
C ARG A 787 -34.85 16.85 17.88
N GLY A 788 -36.01 16.18 17.94
CA GLY A 788 -36.67 15.56 16.80
C GLY A 788 -36.06 14.20 16.45
N GLU A 789 -36.86 13.31 15.91
CA GLU A 789 -36.49 12.06 15.23
C GLU A 789 -35.49 12.28 14.06
N PHE A 790 -35.14 11.21 13.33
CA PHE A 790 -34.42 11.35 12.06
C PHE A 790 -35.41 11.70 10.93
N PRO A 791 -35.08 12.62 9.99
CA PRO A 791 -36.05 13.14 9.01
C PRO A 791 -36.87 12.13 8.19
N GLU A 792 -36.32 10.95 7.87
CA GLU A 792 -36.99 9.91 7.07
C GLU A 792 -37.68 8.83 7.95
N TRP A 793 -37.99 9.16 9.21
CA TRP A 793 -38.56 8.21 10.19
C TRP A 793 -39.91 7.60 9.79
N SER A 794 -40.79 8.37 9.15
CA SER A 794 -42.16 7.93 8.79
C SER A 794 -42.19 6.74 7.81
N GLU A 795 -41.18 6.62 6.95
CA GLU A 795 -41.06 5.55 5.95
C GLU A 795 -40.27 4.33 6.47
N SER A 796 -39.88 4.35 7.76
CA SER A 796 -39.04 3.32 8.37
C SER A 796 -39.84 2.35 9.23
N LYS A 797 -39.28 1.16 9.49
CA LYS A 797 -39.83 0.14 10.40
C LYS A 797 -39.93 0.61 11.87
N TRP A 798 -39.44 1.81 12.18
CA TRP A 798 -39.66 2.47 13.46
C TRP A 798 -41.01 3.19 13.55
N ALA A 799 -41.65 3.54 12.43
CA ALA A 799 -42.97 4.16 12.40
C ALA A 799 -44.12 3.15 12.59
N ASP A 800 -43.98 1.92 12.09
CA ASP A 800 -44.91 0.82 12.38
C ASP A 800 -44.19 -0.41 13.00
N PRO A 801 -43.92 -0.40 14.31
CA PRO A 801 -43.42 -1.56 15.05
C PRO A 801 -44.33 -2.80 14.96
N THR A 802 -45.63 -2.61 14.71
CA THR A 802 -46.65 -3.67 14.67
C THR A 802 -46.71 -4.42 13.34
N GLU A 803 -46.37 -3.79 12.22
CA GLU A 803 -46.12 -4.48 10.93
C GLU A 803 -44.79 -5.27 10.96
N TYR A 804 -43.80 -4.79 11.71
CA TYR A 804 -42.44 -5.36 11.76
C TYR A 804 -42.03 -5.92 13.15
N PRO A 805 -42.84 -6.77 13.81
CA PRO A 805 -42.68 -7.08 15.24
C PRO A 805 -41.40 -7.84 15.59
N GLU A 806 -41.04 -8.89 14.82
CA GLU A 806 -39.78 -9.63 15.02
C GLU A 806 -38.56 -8.74 14.80
N TRP A 807 -38.65 -7.82 13.83
CA TRP A 807 -37.58 -6.87 13.53
C TRP A 807 -37.46 -5.85 14.67
N PHE A 808 -38.57 -5.31 15.17
CA PHE A 808 -38.61 -4.34 16.25
C PHE A 808 -38.08 -4.93 17.57
N GLU A 809 -38.55 -6.10 17.99
CA GLU A 809 -38.04 -6.78 19.19
C GLU A 809 -36.52 -7.00 19.08
N ARG A 810 -36.06 -7.47 17.91
CA ARG A 810 -34.64 -7.73 17.65
C ARG A 810 -33.78 -6.47 17.67
N HIS A 811 -34.24 -5.36 17.10
CA HIS A 811 -33.48 -4.09 17.02
C HIS A 811 -33.59 -3.22 18.27
N THR A 812 -34.58 -3.42 19.13
CA THR A 812 -34.69 -2.75 20.44
C THR A 812 -34.04 -3.55 21.58
N GLY A 813 -33.64 -4.79 21.32
CA GLY A 813 -33.19 -5.71 22.36
C GLY A 813 -34.31 -6.12 23.31
N GLY A 814 -35.53 -6.31 22.81
CA GLY A 814 -36.69 -6.84 23.54
C GLY A 814 -37.72 -5.80 23.99
N LEU A 815 -38.06 -4.79 23.18
CA LEU A 815 -39.30 -4.02 23.40
C LEU A 815 -40.48 -4.74 22.75
N ASN A 816 -41.63 -4.62 23.39
CA ASN A 816 -42.91 -5.08 22.87
C ASN A 816 -43.41 -4.09 21.80
N PRO A 817 -43.67 -4.50 20.54
CA PRO A 817 -44.16 -3.60 19.50
C PRO A 817 -45.54 -3.00 19.80
N GLU A 818 -46.41 -3.74 20.50
CA GLU A 818 -47.77 -3.28 20.84
C GLU A 818 -47.78 -2.00 21.71
N GLU A 819 -46.74 -1.81 22.54
CA GLU A 819 -46.54 -0.61 23.37
C GLU A 819 -46.16 0.65 22.56
N TYR A 820 -45.88 0.48 21.27
CA TYR A 820 -45.45 1.54 20.34
C TYR A 820 -46.17 1.42 18.99
N SER A 821 -47.45 1.06 19.03
CA SER A 821 -48.34 0.96 17.85
C SER A 821 -48.58 2.30 17.14
N ASP A 822 -48.41 3.43 17.82
CA ASP A 822 -48.35 4.79 17.24
C ASP A 822 -46.93 5.18 16.73
N GLY A 823 -45.98 4.23 16.71
CA GLY A 823 -44.60 4.40 16.29
C GLY A 823 -43.58 4.64 17.43
N TYR A 824 -42.33 4.23 17.19
CA TYR A 824 -41.19 4.43 18.08
C TYR A 824 -40.27 5.55 17.57
N LEU A 825 -40.48 6.78 18.06
CA LEU A 825 -39.63 7.94 17.74
C LEU A 825 -38.16 7.65 18.09
N ILE A 826 -37.23 7.84 17.15
CA ILE A 826 -35.80 7.56 17.34
C ILE A 826 -34.93 8.57 16.57
N ARG A 827 -33.77 8.94 17.11
CA ARG A 827 -32.90 9.99 16.54
C ARG A 827 -31.97 9.49 15.44
N ASN A 828 -31.74 8.19 15.37
CA ASN A 828 -30.74 7.53 14.53
C ASN A 828 -31.35 6.24 13.98
N HIS A 829 -31.45 6.06 12.66
CA HIS A 829 -32.13 4.88 12.07
C HIS A 829 -31.47 3.55 12.48
N ASN A 830 -30.14 3.56 12.64
CA ASN A 830 -29.29 2.47 13.10
C ASN A 830 -28.33 3.01 14.18
N THR A 831 -28.10 2.22 15.24
CA THR A 831 -27.31 2.63 16.41
C THR A 831 -26.07 1.79 16.73
N THR A 832 -25.94 0.56 16.20
CA THR A 832 -24.89 -0.39 16.61
C THR A 832 -24.09 -1.01 15.46
N SER A 833 -22.79 -1.25 15.69
CA SER A 833 -21.83 -1.90 14.78
C SER A 833 -20.62 -2.43 15.57
N ILE A 834 -19.93 -3.47 15.10
CA ILE A 834 -18.63 -3.89 15.68
C ILE A 834 -17.52 -3.76 14.63
N ALA A 835 -16.50 -2.96 14.98
CA ALA A 835 -15.31 -2.70 14.18
C ALA A 835 -14.10 -3.48 14.75
N PRO A 836 -12.97 -3.62 14.03
CA PRO A 836 -11.81 -4.37 14.54
C PRO A 836 -11.05 -3.64 15.66
N THR A 837 -11.23 -2.31 15.80
CA THR A 837 -10.67 -1.47 16.87
C THR A 837 -9.13 -1.46 17.03
N GLY A 838 -8.36 -1.97 16.06
CA GLY A 838 -6.93 -2.30 16.23
C GLY A 838 -6.06 -1.30 17.01
N THR A 839 -6.02 -0.02 16.62
CA THR A 839 -5.24 1.00 17.37
C THR A 839 -5.99 1.50 18.62
N THR A 840 -7.33 1.56 18.60
CA THR A 840 -8.12 2.07 19.73
C THR A 840 -8.16 1.11 20.91
N SER A 841 -8.08 -0.21 20.69
CA SER A 841 -7.97 -1.20 21.77
C SER A 841 -6.57 -1.23 22.39
N MET A 842 -5.51 -0.94 21.63
CA MET A 842 -4.16 -0.72 22.17
C MET A 842 -4.12 0.51 23.09
N ILE A 843 -4.79 1.61 22.71
CA ILE A 843 -4.97 2.80 23.57
C ILE A 843 -5.75 2.42 24.84
N ALA A 844 -6.84 1.66 24.71
CA ALA A 844 -7.64 1.22 25.85
C ALA A 844 -7.04 0.03 26.65
N ASN A 845 -5.82 -0.41 26.32
CA ASN A 845 -5.13 -1.58 26.88
C ASN A 845 -6.03 -2.85 26.95
N THR A 846 -6.62 -3.26 25.82
CA THR A 846 -7.52 -4.43 25.78
C THR A 846 -7.59 -5.13 24.42
N SER A 847 -8.26 -6.29 24.36
CA SER A 847 -8.43 -7.09 23.14
C SER A 847 -9.31 -6.37 22.10
N GLY A 848 -8.99 -6.51 20.81
CA GLY A 848 -9.73 -5.85 19.75
C GLY A 848 -11.17 -6.38 19.59
N GLY A 849 -12.15 -5.48 19.52
CA GLY A 849 -13.53 -5.79 19.15
C GLY A 849 -14.14 -6.98 19.90
N CYS A 850 -14.74 -7.89 19.12
CA CYS A 850 -15.20 -9.21 19.56
C CYS A 850 -14.21 -10.36 19.23
N GLU A 851 -12.97 -10.04 18.86
CA GLU A 851 -11.93 -11.05 18.58
C GLU A 851 -11.48 -11.76 19.88
N PRO A 852 -11.00 -13.02 19.82
CA PRO A 852 -10.21 -13.60 20.89
C PRO A 852 -8.84 -12.90 20.98
N ILE A 853 -8.05 -13.20 22.01
CA ILE A 853 -6.66 -12.75 22.05
C ILE A 853 -5.89 -13.51 20.96
N PHE A 854 -5.09 -12.82 20.13
CA PHE A 854 -4.36 -13.47 19.04
C PHE A 854 -3.33 -14.47 19.56
N SER A 855 -2.48 -14.06 20.49
CA SER A 855 -1.60 -14.91 21.30
C SER A 855 -1.36 -14.24 22.65
N LEU A 856 -1.18 -15.03 23.71
CA LEU A 856 -0.81 -14.52 25.03
C LEU A 856 0.66 -14.14 25.16
N ALA A 857 1.49 -14.64 24.25
CA ALA A 857 2.93 -14.42 24.18
C ALA A 857 3.33 -14.26 22.70
N TYR A 858 4.05 -13.20 22.37
CA TYR A 858 4.52 -12.93 21.01
C TYR A 858 5.87 -12.23 21.02
N PHE A 859 6.71 -12.51 20.01
CA PHE A 859 7.96 -11.76 19.85
C PHE A 859 7.65 -10.31 19.47
N LYS A 860 8.15 -9.36 20.25
CA LYS A 860 8.16 -7.94 19.92
C LYS A 860 9.53 -7.60 19.35
N ASN A 861 9.59 -7.23 18.07
CA ASN A 861 10.78 -6.59 17.53
C ASN A 861 10.95 -5.23 18.23
N VAL A 862 11.86 -5.18 19.20
CA VAL A 862 12.35 -3.93 19.77
C VAL A 862 13.10 -3.17 18.67
N ALA A 863 12.95 -1.85 18.60
CA ALA A 863 13.88 -1.05 17.81
C ALA A 863 15.28 -1.19 18.43
N LYS A 864 16.33 -1.36 17.60
CA LYS A 864 17.72 -1.58 18.06
C LYS A 864 18.29 -0.44 18.94
N ASP A 865 17.55 0.65 19.06
CA ASP A 865 17.92 1.87 19.77
C ASP A 865 17.73 1.76 21.30
N ILE A 866 17.05 0.71 21.79
CA ILE A 866 16.80 0.48 23.23
C ILE A 866 17.11 -0.98 23.62
N GLN A 867 18.31 -1.19 24.16
CA GLN A 867 18.81 -2.40 24.84
C GLN A 867 18.83 -3.72 24.04
N GLY A 868 20.03 -4.06 23.52
CA GLY A 868 20.44 -5.45 23.28
C GLY A 868 20.02 -6.06 21.94
N GLU A 869 20.50 -7.29 21.71
CA GLU A 869 20.05 -8.17 20.61
C GLU A 869 18.96 -9.14 21.07
N ASP A 870 18.35 -8.87 22.23
CA ASP A 870 17.38 -9.73 22.89
C ASP A 870 15.97 -9.58 22.28
N MET A 871 15.45 -10.69 21.75
CA MET A 871 14.07 -10.79 21.24
C MET A 871 13.05 -10.75 22.39
N LEU A 872 12.70 -9.55 22.87
CA LEU A 872 11.72 -9.38 23.94
C LEU A 872 10.37 -10.00 23.57
N VAL A 873 9.94 -11.01 24.33
CA VAL A 873 8.57 -11.54 24.24
C VAL A 873 7.65 -10.70 25.10
N GLU A 874 6.65 -10.07 24.48
CA GLU A 874 5.56 -9.42 25.20
C GLU A 874 4.48 -10.43 25.57
N PHE A 875 3.81 -10.17 26.70
CA PHE A 875 2.74 -10.99 27.26
C PHE A 875 1.50 -10.12 27.52
N ASP A 876 0.31 -10.72 27.46
CA ASP A 876 -0.93 -10.01 27.79
C ASP A 876 -0.94 -9.52 29.26
N ASP A 877 -1.21 -8.23 29.46
CA ASP A 877 -1.25 -7.55 30.76
C ASP A 877 -2.21 -8.22 31.76
N TYR A 878 -3.34 -8.74 31.30
CA TYR A 878 -4.31 -9.41 32.16
C TYR A 878 -3.90 -10.87 32.49
N PHE A 879 -3.22 -11.55 31.56
CA PHE A 879 -2.59 -12.85 31.82
C PHE A 879 -1.55 -12.74 32.94
N ILE A 880 -0.64 -11.76 32.89
CA ILE A 880 0.37 -11.54 33.95
C ILE A 880 -0.30 -11.31 35.32
N ARG A 881 -1.25 -10.36 35.42
CA ARG A 881 -2.02 -10.11 36.66
C ARG A 881 -2.71 -11.36 37.21
N THR A 882 -3.16 -12.25 36.33
CA THR A 882 -3.82 -13.51 36.73
C THR A 882 -2.82 -14.53 37.26
N LEU A 883 -1.60 -14.61 36.73
CA LEU A 883 -0.53 -15.45 37.30
C LEU A 883 -0.16 -14.98 38.72
N GLU A 884 0.03 -13.67 38.89
CA GLU A 884 0.35 -13.02 40.17
C GLU A 884 -0.72 -13.28 41.22
N ALA A 885 -2.00 -13.03 40.90
CA ALA A 885 -3.13 -13.26 41.80
C ALA A 885 -3.30 -14.71 42.26
N ASN A 886 -2.71 -15.67 41.53
CA ASN A 886 -2.73 -17.10 41.84
C ASN A 886 -1.42 -17.61 42.49
N ASN A 887 -0.45 -16.73 42.77
CA ASN A 887 0.89 -17.08 43.27
C ASN A 887 1.64 -18.06 42.33
N ILE A 888 1.47 -17.87 41.01
CA ILE A 888 2.22 -18.60 39.98
C ILE A 888 3.46 -17.78 39.63
N ASN A 889 4.59 -18.46 39.43
CA ASN A 889 5.85 -17.81 39.12
C ASN A 889 5.85 -17.25 37.69
N VAL A 890 5.59 -15.96 37.56
CA VAL A 890 5.53 -15.24 36.27
C VAL A 890 6.77 -15.49 35.42
N GLU A 891 7.97 -15.38 36.01
CA GLU A 891 9.22 -15.54 35.26
C GLU A 891 9.49 -16.99 34.84
N GLU A 892 8.95 -17.98 35.56
CA GLU A 892 8.98 -19.39 35.14
C GLU A 892 8.06 -19.63 33.95
N VAL A 893 6.84 -19.09 33.97
CA VAL A 893 5.88 -19.17 32.85
C VAL A 893 6.42 -18.46 31.62
N LYS A 894 6.97 -17.24 31.77
CA LYS A 894 7.67 -16.52 30.68
C LYS A 894 8.83 -17.34 30.15
N SER A 895 9.71 -17.84 31.02
CA SER A 895 10.85 -18.67 30.63
C SER A 895 10.44 -19.95 29.89
N ALA A 896 9.33 -20.58 30.29
CA ALA A 896 8.81 -21.77 29.64
C ALA A 896 8.23 -21.44 28.24
N ALA A 897 7.52 -20.32 28.11
CA ALA A 897 7.03 -19.82 26.83
C ALA A 897 8.18 -19.50 25.86
N ILE A 898 9.12 -18.66 26.29
CA ILE A 898 10.31 -18.28 25.51
C ILE A 898 11.05 -19.54 25.01
N LYS A 899 11.35 -20.50 25.90
CA LYS A 899 12.00 -21.78 25.55
C LYS A 899 11.22 -22.69 24.61
N LYS A 900 9.92 -22.44 24.38
CA LYS A 900 9.10 -23.13 23.38
C LYS A 900 9.06 -22.36 22.05
N MET A 901 8.92 -21.04 22.12
CA MET A 901 8.95 -20.13 20.97
C MET A 901 10.31 -20.17 20.24
N GLU A 902 11.41 -20.17 20.99
CA GLU A 902 12.80 -20.38 20.52
C GLU A 902 13.01 -21.69 19.74
N LYS A 903 12.16 -22.70 19.95
CA LYS A 903 12.40 -24.09 19.51
C LYS A 903 11.40 -24.58 18.46
N ASN A 904 10.56 -23.69 17.94
CA ASN A 904 9.44 -24.01 17.04
C ASN A 904 8.45 -25.01 17.65
N ARG A 905 8.15 -24.82 18.93
CA ARG A 905 7.28 -25.70 19.74
C ARG A 905 6.32 -24.89 20.64
N TRP A 906 6.08 -23.63 20.31
CA TRP A 906 4.95 -22.90 20.87
C TRP A 906 3.68 -23.28 20.12
N GLU A 907 2.75 -23.86 20.86
CA GLU A 907 1.43 -24.29 20.42
C GLU A 907 0.37 -23.64 21.34
N GLY A 908 0.58 -22.35 21.66
CA GLY A 908 -0.15 -21.68 22.72
C GLY A 908 0.23 -22.19 24.12
N VAL A 909 -0.64 -21.91 25.09
CA VAL A 909 -0.50 -22.24 26.51
C VAL A 909 -0.31 -23.72 26.81
N ASP A 910 -0.86 -24.61 25.96
CA ASP A 910 -0.75 -26.06 26.12
C ASP A 910 0.69 -26.55 25.99
N SER A 911 1.56 -25.78 25.32
CA SER A 911 2.98 -26.08 25.21
C SER A 911 3.76 -25.91 26.53
N ILE A 912 3.21 -25.26 27.56
CA ILE A 912 3.83 -25.12 28.88
C ILE A 912 3.40 -26.32 29.77
N PRO A 913 4.29 -26.93 30.59
CA PRO A 913 3.91 -28.02 31.49
C PRO A 913 2.81 -27.63 32.51
N ASP A 914 1.97 -28.60 32.90
CA ASP A 914 0.87 -28.39 33.85
C ASP A 914 1.35 -28.00 35.26
N GLU A 915 2.59 -28.35 35.60
CA GLU A 915 3.27 -27.99 36.84
C GLU A 915 3.60 -26.49 36.90
N THR A 916 3.92 -25.88 35.74
CA THR A 916 4.31 -24.47 35.58
C THR A 916 3.09 -23.59 35.25
N LEU A 917 2.18 -24.06 34.39
CA LEU A 917 0.93 -23.37 34.05
C LEU A 917 -0.28 -24.29 34.27
N PRO A 918 -1.06 -24.11 35.36
CA PRO A 918 -2.15 -25.01 35.71
C PRO A 918 -3.23 -25.13 34.62
N PRO A 919 -3.80 -26.34 34.36
CA PRO A 919 -4.82 -26.57 33.34
C PRO A 919 -6.03 -25.62 33.37
N LYS A 920 -6.47 -25.18 34.56
CA LYS A 920 -7.60 -24.24 34.69
C LYS A 920 -7.31 -22.85 34.08
N ILE A 921 -6.04 -22.46 33.94
CA ILE A 921 -5.67 -21.23 33.22
C ILE A 921 -5.69 -21.48 31.71
N LYS A 922 -5.13 -22.62 31.26
CA LYS A 922 -5.17 -23.03 29.85
C LYS A 922 -6.61 -23.13 29.30
N GLU A 923 -7.51 -23.68 30.10
CA GLU A 923 -8.96 -23.82 29.83
C GLU A 923 -9.64 -22.47 29.50
N ILE A 924 -9.17 -21.36 30.10
CA ILE A 924 -9.83 -20.05 30.04
C ILE A 924 -9.11 -19.10 29.05
N PHE A 925 -7.78 -19.05 29.07
CA PHE A 925 -6.97 -18.16 28.22
C PHE A 925 -6.76 -18.76 26.82
N VAL A 926 -7.85 -18.95 26.10
CA VAL A 926 -7.88 -19.48 24.73
C VAL A 926 -7.56 -18.38 23.73
N ALA A 927 -6.47 -18.59 22.98
CA ALA A 927 -6.02 -17.72 21.91
C ALA A 927 -6.59 -18.16 20.54
N ALA A 928 -6.37 -17.35 19.49
CA ALA A 928 -6.99 -17.52 18.17
C ALA A 928 -6.67 -18.86 17.48
N ASP A 929 -5.53 -19.48 17.81
CA ASP A 929 -5.10 -20.82 17.36
C ASP A 929 -5.92 -21.96 17.98
N ARG A 930 -6.58 -21.72 19.12
CA ARG A 930 -7.37 -22.71 19.89
C ARG A 930 -8.88 -22.43 19.89
N VAL A 931 -9.35 -21.48 19.08
CA VAL A 931 -10.78 -21.26 18.78
C VAL A 931 -11.12 -21.97 17.47
N LYS A 932 -12.18 -22.77 17.47
CA LYS A 932 -12.62 -23.50 16.26
C LYS A 932 -13.34 -22.58 15.27
N PRO A 933 -13.35 -22.88 13.96
CA PRO A 933 -14.13 -22.12 12.98
C PRO A 933 -15.62 -22.00 13.35
N GLU A 934 -16.24 -23.07 13.85
CA GLU A 934 -17.64 -23.04 14.29
C GLU A 934 -17.85 -22.17 15.54
N GLU A 935 -16.85 -22.05 16.39
CA GLU A 935 -16.86 -21.20 17.59
C GLU A 935 -16.69 -19.71 17.23
N HIS A 936 -15.85 -19.40 16.24
CA HIS A 936 -15.76 -18.07 15.64
C HIS A 936 -17.10 -17.63 15.03
N VAL A 937 -17.72 -18.48 14.20
CA VAL A 937 -19.02 -18.22 13.58
C VAL A 937 -20.12 -18.05 14.62
N ASP A 938 -20.13 -18.88 15.67
CA ASP A 938 -21.17 -18.83 16.70
C ASP A 938 -21.12 -17.57 17.56
N ILE A 939 -19.92 -17.08 17.90
CA ILE A 939 -19.75 -15.79 18.57
C ILE A 939 -20.15 -14.63 17.64
N GLN A 940 -19.77 -14.68 16.36
CA GLN A 940 -20.18 -13.66 15.39
C GLN A 940 -21.70 -13.61 15.22
N ALA A 941 -22.37 -14.76 15.13
CA ALA A 941 -23.82 -14.87 15.05
C ALA A 941 -24.54 -14.35 16.30
N ALA A 942 -24.00 -14.63 17.49
CA ALA A 942 -24.55 -14.13 18.75
C ALA A 942 -24.52 -12.59 18.83
N PHE A 943 -23.39 -11.97 18.45
CA PHE A 943 -23.33 -10.51 18.29
C PHE A 943 -24.22 -10.02 17.14
N GLN A 944 -24.26 -10.69 15.99
CA GLN A 944 -25.08 -10.26 14.85
C GLN A 944 -26.59 -10.34 15.11
N TYR A 945 -27.01 -11.07 16.16
CA TYR A 945 -28.42 -11.17 16.51
C TYR A 945 -29.02 -9.80 16.87
N HIS A 946 -28.45 -9.05 17.84
CA HIS A 946 -28.98 -7.72 18.19
C HIS A 946 -28.23 -6.54 17.52
N ASN A 947 -27.25 -6.79 16.66
CA ASN A 947 -26.48 -5.72 16.00
C ASN A 947 -27.14 -5.21 14.70
N HIS A 948 -27.34 -3.89 14.63
CA HIS A 948 -28.04 -3.20 13.53
C HIS A 948 -27.23 -3.20 12.22
N SER A 949 -25.90 -3.07 12.30
CA SER A 949 -25.00 -3.01 11.15
C SER A 949 -24.30 -4.36 10.93
N GLY A 950 -23.15 -4.35 10.25
CA GLY A 950 -22.24 -5.48 10.12
C GLY A 950 -21.22 -5.58 11.27
N ILE A 951 -20.47 -6.68 11.27
CA ILE A 951 -19.45 -7.01 12.27
C ILE A 951 -18.15 -7.38 11.55
N SER A 952 -17.06 -6.68 11.87
CA SER A 952 -15.72 -7.09 11.48
C SER A 952 -15.26 -8.24 12.38
N LYS A 953 -15.17 -9.44 11.81
CA LYS A 953 -14.68 -10.66 12.48
C LYS A 953 -13.92 -11.53 11.48
N THR A 954 -12.67 -11.88 11.80
CA THR A 954 -11.91 -12.89 11.04
C THR A 954 -12.21 -14.29 11.58
N CYS A 955 -12.66 -15.21 10.74
CA CYS A 955 -12.72 -16.62 11.09
C CYS A 955 -11.37 -17.27 10.77
N ASN A 956 -10.54 -17.51 11.80
CA ASN A 956 -9.25 -18.15 11.63
C ASN A 956 -9.41 -19.68 11.48
N PHE A 957 -8.52 -20.29 10.72
CA PHE A 957 -8.40 -21.74 10.57
C PHE A 957 -6.94 -22.16 10.75
N PRO A 958 -6.66 -23.33 11.36
CA PRO A 958 -5.31 -23.88 11.38
C PRO A 958 -4.86 -24.32 9.98
N ASN A 959 -3.55 -24.52 9.77
CA ASN A 959 -2.97 -24.72 8.44
C ASN A 959 -3.54 -25.95 7.71
N GLU A 960 -3.77 -27.03 8.46
CA GLU A 960 -4.31 -28.31 8.00
C GLU A 960 -5.81 -28.31 7.68
N ALA A 961 -6.53 -27.21 7.96
CA ALA A 961 -7.96 -27.11 7.65
C ALA A 961 -8.24 -27.28 6.17
N THR A 962 -9.30 -28.01 5.84
CA THR A 962 -9.65 -28.35 4.45
C THR A 962 -10.64 -27.35 3.84
N LYS A 963 -10.79 -27.39 2.51
CA LYS A 963 -11.84 -26.64 1.78
C LYS A 963 -13.24 -26.96 2.33
N LYS A 964 -13.46 -28.21 2.76
CA LYS A 964 -14.72 -28.66 3.37
C LYS A 964 -14.97 -28.04 4.75
N ASP A 965 -13.94 -27.60 5.46
CA ASP A 965 -14.08 -26.92 6.75
C ASP A 965 -14.43 -25.44 6.57
N VAL A 966 -13.85 -24.79 5.55
CA VAL A 966 -14.28 -23.46 5.10
C VAL A 966 -15.74 -23.50 4.62
N GLU A 967 -16.12 -24.52 3.85
CA GLU A 967 -17.51 -24.78 3.43
C GLU A 967 -18.47 -24.95 4.62
N LYS A 968 -18.13 -25.75 5.64
CA LYS A 968 -18.93 -25.86 6.88
C LYS A 968 -19.14 -24.50 7.55
N ALA A 969 -18.08 -23.70 7.68
CA ALA A 969 -18.17 -22.39 8.33
C ALA A 969 -19.04 -21.41 7.52
N TYR A 970 -18.90 -21.40 6.19
CA TYR A 970 -19.71 -20.60 5.28
C TYR A 970 -21.20 -20.97 5.37
N MET A 971 -21.53 -22.26 5.30
CA MET A 971 -22.91 -22.76 5.47
C MET A 971 -23.45 -22.40 6.86
N ARG A 972 -22.65 -22.57 7.93
CA ARG A 972 -23.03 -22.23 9.30
C ARG A 972 -23.27 -20.74 9.51
N ALA A 973 -22.51 -19.88 8.85
CA ALA A 973 -22.70 -18.42 8.90
C ALA A 973 -24.02 -18.02 8.21
N TYR A 974 -24.34 -18.65 7.07
CA TYR A 974 -25.64 -18.48 6.39
C TYR A 974 -26.80 -18.97 7.26
N ASP A 975 -26.74 -20.21 7.76
CA ASP A 975 -27.79 -20.84 8.56
C ASP A 975 -28.05 -20.12 9.90
N LYS A 976 -27.10 -19.28 10.36
CA LYS A 976 -27.23 -18.41 11.54
C LYS A 976 -27.52 -16.95 11.22
N GLY A 977 -27.71 -16.59 9.95
CA GLY A 977 -28.09 -15.24 9.53
C GLY A 977 -27.03 -14.17 9.81
N VAL A 978 -25.75 -14.54 9.77
CA VAL A 978 -24.61 -13.60 9.83
C VAL A 978 -24.62 -12.72 8.57
N LYS A 979 -24.32 -11.41 8.67
CA LYS A 979 -24.39 -10.52 7.49
C LYS A 979 -23.20 -10.61 6.54
N GLY A 980 -22.03 -11.01 7.02
CA GLY A 980 -20.86 -11.29 6.20
C GLY A 980 -19.70 -11.88 7.00
N MET A 981 -18.72 -12.50 6.33
CA MET A 981 -17.62 -13.20 6.99
C MET A 981 -16.35 -13.23 6.11
N THR A 982 -15.20 -13.01 6.74
CA THR A 982 -13.87 -13.18 6.15
C THR A 982 -13.19 -14.39 6.79
N VAL A 983 -12.41 -15.15 6.02
CA VAL A 983 -11.63 -16.29 6.53
C VAL A 983 -10.13 -16.08 6.36
N TYR A 984 -9.36 -16.59 7.31
CA TYR A 984 -7.91 -16.65 7.22
C TYR A 984 -7.45 -18.04 7.64
N ARG A 985 -7.01 -18.86 6.68
CA ARG A 985 -6.35 -20.13 6.99
C ARG A 985 -4.87 -19.88 7.21
N ASP A 986 -4.33 -20.41 8.30
CA ASP A 986 -2.92 -20.23 8.60
C ASP A 986 -2.05 -20.81 7.48
N GLY A 987 -0.97 -20.12 7.11
CA GLY A 987 -0.14 -20.49 5.96
C GLY A 987 -0.85 -20.53 4.60
N SER A 988 -2.03 -19.90 4.45
CA SER A 988 -2.64 -19.61 3.13
C SER A 988 -1.98 -18.41 2.43
N ARG A 989 -1.12 -17.66 3.14
CA ARG A 989 -0.25 -16.62 2.60
C ARG A 989 1.17 -16.90 3.09
N GLU A 990 2.16 -16.71 2.23
CA GLU A 990 3.53 -17.20 2.44
C GLU A 990 4.31 -16.50 3.58
N VAL A 991 3.79 -15.38 4.09
CA VAL A 991 4.41 -14.61 5.19
C VAL A 991 3.36 -14.27 6.26
N GLN A 992 3.68 -14.59 7.51
CA GLN A 992 2.87 -14.31 8.71
C GLN A 992 3.42 -13.10 9.49
N VAL A 993 2.54 -12.29 10.09
CA VAL A 993 2.89 -10.99 10.72
C VAL A 993 3.24 -11.10 12.21
N MET A 994 2.58 -11.99 12.95
CA MET A 994 2.90 -12.27 14.36
C MET A 994 3.42 -13.69 14.46
N LYS A 995 4.73 -13.85 14.68
CA LYS A 995 5.36 -15.16 14.84
C LYS A 995 5.42 -15.57 16.31
N THR A 996 5.02 -16.81 16.56
CA THR A 996 5.18 -17.51 17.84
C THR A 996 6.41 -18.41 17.87
N ASN A 997 7.09 -18.61 16.73
CA ASN A 997 8.10 -19.64 16.52
C ASN A 997 9.23 -19.09 15.61
N ILE A 998 10.50 -19.31 15.98
CA ILE A 998 11.71 -18.91 15.22
C ILE A 998 12.05 -19.92 14.09
N ASP A 999 11.34 -19.80 12.97
CA ASP A 999 11.50 -20.49 11.67
C ASP A 999 12.82 -21.26 11.40
N THR A 1000 12.87 -22.58 11.64
CA THR A 1000 14.09 -23.40 11.47
C THR A 1000 14.28 -23.97 10.06
N GLN A 1001 14.05 -23.18 9.01
CA GLN A 1001 14.40 -23.59 7.64
C GLN A 1001 15.92 -23.70 7.42
N GLU A 1002 16.72 -23.03 8.24
CA GLU A 1002 18.18 -22.93 8.09
C GLU A 1002 18.94 -24.28 8.10
N LYS A 1003 18.37 -25.34 8.70
CA LYS A 1003 19.07 -26.63 8.85
C LYS A 1003 19.09 -27.53 7.62
N ASN A 1004 18.37 -27.18 6.55
CA ASN A 1004 18.42 -27.88 5.27
C ASN A 1004 19.34 -27.21 4.23
N LEU A 1005 20.00 -26.11 4.59
CA LEU A 1005 20.93 -25.41 3.69
C LEU A 1005 22.18 -26.26 3.44
N ASN A 1006 22.51 -26.47 2.16
CA ASN A 1006 23.74 -27.19 1.80
C ASN A 1006 24.99 -26.31 2.03
N LYS A 1007 26.20 -26.90 2.00
CA LYS A 1007 27.46 -26.17 2.26
C LYS A 1007 27.64 -24.90 1.43
N LYS A 1008 27.16 -24.85 0.18
CA LYS A 1008 27.27 -23.66 -0.68
C LYS A 1008 26.34 -22.55 -0.18
N GLN A 1009 25.09 -22.88 0.12
CA GLN A 1009 24.10 -21.93 0.64
C GLN A 1009 24.48 -21.40 2.03
N LEU A 1010 25.06 -22.24 2.88
CA LEU A 1010 25.56 -21.82 4.19
C LEU A 1010 26.73 -20.83 4.06
N ILE A 1011 27.68 -21.09 3.14
CA ILE A 1011 28.78 -20.17 2.82
C ILE A 1011 28.23 -18.85 2.24
N GLU A 1012 27.28 -18.91 1.30
CA GLU A 1012 26.62 -17.72 0.74
C GLU A 1012 25.89 -16.89 1.82
N LYS A 1013 25.23 -17.54 2.79
CA LYS A 1013 24.61 -16.86 3.94
C LYS A 1013 25.63 -16.18 4.84
N THR A 1014 26.67 -16.88 5.28
CA THR A 1014 27.73 -16.29 6.14
C THR A 1014 28.45 -15.14 5.44
N ILE A 1015 28.73 -15.27 4.13
CA ILE A 1015 29.26 -14.17 3.32
C ILE A 1015 28.33 -12.95 3.34
N LYS A 1016 27.01 -13.16 3.31
CA LYS A 1016 26.01 -12.09 3.36
C LYS A 1016 25.85 -11.48 4.76
N GLU A 1017 25.99 -12.27 5.83
CA GLU A 1017 25.92 -11.83 7.24
C GLU A 1017 27.06 -10.87 7.60
N PHE A 1018 28.27 -11.06 7.08
CA PHE A 1018 29.35 -10.08 7.20
C PHE A 1018 29.19 -8.85 6.25
N GLY A 1019 28.17 -8.81 5.40
CA GLY A 1019 27.95 -7.74 4.42
C GLY A 1019 28.81 -7.86 3.16
N GLY A 1020 29.27 -9.07 2.81
CA GLY A 1020 30.02 -9.38 1.60
C GLY A 1020 31.34 -10.09 1.87
N ILE A 1021 31.89 -10.75 0.84
CA ILE A 1021 33.06 -11.64 0.97
C ILE A 1021 34.31 -10.88 1.46
N LYS A 1022 34.40 -9.60 1.11
CA LYS A 1022 35.49 -8.69 1.48
C LYS A 1022 35.46 -8.38 2.97
N ASN A 1023 34.30 -8.01 3.52
CA ASN A 1023 34.09 -7.82 4.95
C ASN A 1023 34.29 -9.12 5.75
N MET A 1024 33.84 -10.27 5.22
CA MET A 1024 34.08 -11.57 5.86
C MET A 1024 35.59 -11.84 5.98
N ILE A 1025 36.35 -11.67 4.90
CA ILE A 1025 37.81 -11.83 4.88
C ILE A 1025 38.52 -10.77 5.73
N GLU A 1026 37.94 -9.56 5.83
CA GLU A 1026 38.47 -8.47 6.63
C GLU A 1026 38.07 -8.50 8.11
N SER A 1027 37.10 -9.35 8.50
CA SER A 1027 36.65 -9.54 9.88
C SER A 1027 37.75 -10.09 10.80
N LYS A 1028 37.56 -9.92 12.11
CA LYS A 1028 38.56 -10.30 13.10
C LYS A 1028 38.55 -11.82 13.32
N GLU A 1029 37.36 -12.38 13.39
CA GLU A 1029 37.05 -13.80 13.56
C GLU A 1029 37.63 -14.64 12.41
N PHE A 1030 37.46 -14.20 11.16
CA PHE A 1030 38.01 -14.91 10.00
C PHE A 1030 39.54 -14.85 9.96
N LYS A 1031 40.14 -13.69 10.26
CA LYS A 1031 41.60 -13.54 10.32
C LYS A 1031 42.24 -14.40 11.42
N GLU A 1032 41.64 -14.43 12.60
CA GLU A 1032 42.08 -15.30 13.71
C GLU A 1032 41.90 -16.79 13.36
N THR A 1033 40.84 -17.16 12.64
CA THR A 1033 40.63 -18.52 12.13
C THR A 1033 41.66 -18.94 11.06
N ILE A 1034 42.00 -18.04 10.13
CA ILE A 1034 43.04 -18.29 9.11
C ILE A 1034 44.43 -18.46 9.76
N GLN A 1035 44.76 -17.66 10.78
CA GLN A 1035 46.01 -17.82 11.53
C GLN A 1035 46.09 -19.16 12.28
N GLN A 1036 44.97 -19.68 12.79
CA GLN A 1036 44.94 -21.00 13.46
C GLN A 1036 44.98 -22.18 12.48
N THR A 1037 44.66 -21.97 11.19
CA THR A 1037 44.55 -23.03 10.18
C THR A 1037 45.70 -23.08 9.17
N ASN A 1038 46.66 -22.14 9.27
CA ASN A 1038 47.96 -22.20 8.59
C ASN A 1038 47.88 -22.17 7.04
N ILE A 1039 46.92 -21.40 6.50
CA ILE A 1039 46.64 -21.29 5.05
C ILE A 1039 47.40 -20.11 4.42
N ASP A 1040 48.10 -20.38 3.31
CA ASP A 1040 48.90 -19.41 2.53
C ASP A 1040 47.99 -18.40 1.78
N THR A 1041 48.09 -17.11 2.17
CA THR A 1041 47.21 -16.03 1.69
C THR A 1041 47.67 -15.35 0.41
N ASP A 1042 48.93 -15.51 -0.03
CA ASP A 1042 49.45 -14.73 -1.17
C ASP A 1042 48.85 -15.15 -2.53
N LYS A 1043 48.33 -16.39 -2.63
CA LYS A 1043 47.78 -16.96 -3.86
C LYS A 1043 46.35 -16.53 -4.23
N GLN A 1044 45.67 -15.71 -3.42
CA GLN A 1044 44.26 -15.32 -3.67
C GLN A 1044 44.02 -13.81 -3.84
N LYS A 1045 45.07 -12.99 -3.83
CA LYS A 1045 44.98 -11.51 -3.99
C LYS A 1045 44.18 -10.99 -5.19
N PRO A 1046 44.17 -11.62 -6.40
CA PRO A 1046 43.44 -11.09 -7.56
C PRO A 1046 41.93 -10.93 -7.35
N LEU A 1047 41.30 -11.76 -6.52
CA LEU A 1047 39.83 -11.82 -6.40
C LEU A 1047 39.22 -10.64 -5.64
N LEU A 1048 40.01 -9.87 -4.87
CA LEU A 1048 39.52 -8.80 -3.99
C LEU A 1048 39.59 -7.39 -4.61
N GLN A 1049 40.30 -7.21 -5.72
CA GLN A 1049 40.55 -5.88 -6.30
C GLN A 1049 39.40 -5.41 -7.21
N THR A 1050 38.85 -6.30 -8.04
CA THR A 1050 37.84 -6.02 -9.08
C THR A 1050 36.55 -5.37 -8.55
N LEU A 1051 36.20 -5.61 -7.28
CA LEU A 1051 34.93 -5.20 -6.67
C LEU A 1051 34.86 -3.73 -6.21
N THR A 1052 35.84 -2.88 -6.54
CA THR A 1052 36.10 -1.64 -5.77
C THR A 1052 36.15 -0.32 -6.56
N GLN A 1053 35.96 -0.29 -7.89
CA GLN A 1053 36.31 0.90 -8.70
C GLN A 1053 35.17 1.64 -9.43
N ASN A 1054 33.99 1.06 -9.67
CA ASN A 1054 32.91 1.70 -10.42
C ASN A 1054 32.09 2.71 -9.57
N GLN A 1055 32.76 3.54 -8.74
CA GLN A 1055 32.12 4.15 -7.56
C GLN A 1055 32.27 5.68 -7.39
N GLU A 1056 32.85 6.47 -8.30
CA GLU A 1056 33.32 7.82 -7.92
C GLU A 1056 33.11 9.06 -8.85
N ASN A 1057 32.11 9.15 -9.75
CA ASN A 1057 32.09 10.25 -10.75
C ASN A 1057 30.81 11.10 -11.05
N ILE A 1058 30.03 11.56 -10.05
CA ILE A 1058 28.79 12.35 -10.30
C ILE A 1058 28.34 13.40 -9.25
N LYS A 1059 27.90 14.61 -9.72
CA LYS A 1059 27.12 15.84 -9.20
C LYS A 1059 27.56 17.10 -10.08
N LYS A 1060 27.26 18.43 -10.28
CA LYS A 1060 26.74 19.80 -9.80
C LYS A 1060 26.53 20.72 -11.05
N GLY A 1061 25.94 21.94 -10.95
CA GLY A 1061 25.88 22.97 -12.05
C GLY A 1061 25.22 24.43 -12.04
N LYS A 1062 24.01 24.91 -12.45
CA LYS A 1062 22.55 24.55 -12.48
C LYS A 1062 21.75 24.79 -13.78
N LYS A 1063 20.49 24.33 -13.72
CA LYS A 1063 19.39 24.87 -14.50
C LYS A 1063 19.20 26.37 -14.29
N THR A 1064 18.52 26.94 -15.26
CA THR A 1064 17.66 28.12 -15.12
C THR A 1064 16.42 27.87 -15.97
N LYS A 1065 15.31 28.47 -15.53
CA LYS A 1065 13.89 28.23 -15.87
C LYS A 1065 13.52 28.55 -17.32
N MET A 1066 12.40 27.98 -17.80
CA MET A 1066 11.18 28.68 -18.32
C MET A 1066 10.22 27.67 -19.01
N GLY A 1067 9.08 28.12 -19.57
CA GLY A 1067 8.15 27.28 -20.31
C GLY A 1067 7.02 28.04 -21.03
N GLN A 1068 6.11 27.27 -21.65
CA GLN A 1068 4.88 27.64 -22.37
C GLN A 1068 5.01 28.37 -23.74
N LYS A 1069 4.58 27.67 -24.80
CA LYS A 1069 3.90 28.19 -26.01
C LYS A 1069 3.13 27.05 -26.70
N THR A 1070 2.15 27.39 -27.56
CA THR A 1070 1.31 26.44 -28.30
C THR A 1070 1.84 26.17 -29.71
N ALA A 1071 1.42 25.05 -30.31
CA ALA A 1071 1.89 24.59 -31.62
C ALA A 1071 1.41 25.47 -32.79
N ARG A 1072 2.28 25.59 -33.81
CA ARG A 1072 2.05 26.31 -35.06
C ARG A 1072 1.10 25.55 -35.98
N GLU A 1073 0.13 26.25 -36.57
CA GLU A 1073 -0.78 25.73 -37.59
C GLU A 1073 -0.05 25.40 -38.90
N ARG A 1074 -0.56 24.42 -39.66
CA ARG A 1074 0.06 23.92 -40.89
C ARG A 1074 -0.43 24.71 -42.11
N PRO A 1075 0.45 25.37 -42.89
CA PRO A 1075 0.07 26.01 -44.15
C PRO A 1075 -0.53 25.00 -45.14
N LYS A 1076 -1.39 25.48 -46.07
CA LYS A 1076 -1.94 24.64 -47.14
C LYS A 1076 -0.91 24.20 -48.19
N VAL A 1077 0.22 24.90 -48.27
CA VAL A 1077 1.37 24.59 -49.13
C VAL A 1077 2.64 24.93 -48.35
N VAL A 1078 3.62 24.05 -48.39
CA VAL A 1078 4.99 24.23 -47.84
C VAL A 1078 6.00 23.88 -48.94
N GLN A 1079 7.25 24.32 -48.80
CA GLN A 1079 8.36 23.95 -49.70
C GLN A 1079 9.40 23.15 -48.93
N GLY A 1080 10.13 22.26 -49.60
CA GLY A 1080 11.13 21.41 -48.98
C GLY A 1080 12.07 20.74 -49.98
N GLU A 1081 13.14 20.13 -49.46
CA GLU A 1081 14.03 19.25 -50.24
C GLU A 1081 14.11 17.85 -49.61
N THR A 1082 14.25 16.83 -50.45
CA THR A 1082 14.54 15.45 -50.03
C THR A 1082 16.03 15.16 -50.23
N ARG A 1083 16.64 14.49 -49.26
CA ARG A 1083 18.03 14.05 -49.29
C ARG A 1083 18.12 12.57 -49.00
N GLU A 1084 18.94 11.87 -49.77
CA GLU A 1084 19.37 10.50 -49.52
C GLU A 1084 20.62 10.56 -48.62
N ILE A 1085 20.69 9.66 -47.63
CA ILE A 1085 21.84 9.44 -46.75
C ILE A 1085 22.05 7.93 -46.64
N GLU A 1086 23.26 7.45 -46.92
CA GLU A 1086 23.62 6.04 -46.75
C GLU A 1086 23.70 5.68 -45.24
N THR A 1087 23.04 4.61 -44.82
CA THR A 1087 23.01 4.17 -43.41
C THR A 1087 23.31 2.67 -43.28
N PRO A 1088 23.69 2.17 -42.08
CA PRO A 1088 23.97 0.74 -41.88
C PRO A 1088 22.76 -0.18 -42.11
N TYR A 1089 21.57 0.39 -42.23
CA TYR A 1089 20.29 -0.32 -42.35
C TYR A 1089 19.61 -0.09 -43.70
N GLY A 1090 20.33 0.46 -44.68
CA GLY A 1090 19.83 0.84 -46.01
C GLY A 1090 19.70 2.36 -46.20
N ASP A 1091 19.42 2.76 -47.44
CA ASP A 1091 19.39 4.16 -47.88
C ASP A 1091 18.23 4.92 -47.23
N LEU A 1092 18.49 6.06 -46.61
CA LEU A 1092 17.50 6.85 -45.89
C LEU A 1092 17.14 8.14 -46.64
N TYR A 1093 15.88 8.26 -47.05
CA TYR A 1093 15.33 9.45 -47.71
C TYR A 1093 14.68 10.37 -46.69
N VAL A 1094 15.32 11.51 -46.41
CA VAL A 1094 14.89 12.53 -45.44
C VAL A 1094 14.37 13.76 -46.18
N THR A 1095 13.08 14.05 -46.06
CA THR A 1095 12.41 15.23 -46.65
C THR A 1095 12.17 16.29 -45.59
N ILE A 1096 12.79 17.46 -45.75
CA ILE A 1096 12.69 18.58 -44.82
C ILE A 1096 11.87 19.69 -45.47
N ASN A 1097 10.75 20.07 -44.85
CA ASN A 1097 9.87 21.14 -45.29
C ASN A 1097 9.98 22.36 -44.36
N GLU A 1098 9.97 23.54 -44.96
CA GLU A 1098 10.04 24.84 -44.29
C GLU A 1098 8.75 25.66 -44.47
N ASP A 1099 8.56 26.65 -43.59
CA ASP A 1099 7.66 27.77 -43.80
C ASP A 1099 8.41 29.12 -43.67
N LYS A 1100 7.67 30.23 -43.61
CA LYS A 1100 8.17 31.60 -43.41
C LYS A 1100 8.99 31.85 -42.13
N HIS A 1101 9.21 30.84 -41.28
CA HIS A 1101 10.02 30.90 -40.06
C HIS A 1101 11.06 29.75 -39.98
N GLY A 1102 11.39 29.11 -41.10
CA GLY A 1102 12.38 28.02 -41.19
C GLY A 1102 11.77 26.62 -41.11
N PRO A 1103 12.52 25.59 -40.66
CA PRO A 1103 12.05 24.21 -40.68
C PRO A 1103 10.76 24.01 -39.90
N PHE A 1104 9.84 23.28 -40.53
CA PHE A 1104 8.46 23.11 -40.09
C PHE A 1104 8.08 21.63 -39.92
N GLU A 1105 8.49 20.75 -40.83
CA GLU A 1105 8.07 19.34 -40.83
C GLU A 1105 9.10 18.45 -41.55
N VAL A 1106 9.43 17.30 -40.97
CA VAL A 1106 10.43 16.36 -41.47
C VAL A 1106 9.82 14.97 -41.61
N PHE A 1107 9.92 14.38 -42.80
CA PHE A 1107 9.58 12.99 -43.06
C PHE A 1107 10.87 12.21 -43.34
N ALA A 1108 10.97 10.98 -42.85
CA ALA A 1108 12.08 10.08 -43.14
C ALA A 1108 11.53 8.71 -43.54
N GLN A 1109 12.10 8.10 -44.58
CA GLN A 1109 11.72 6.78 -45.07
C GLN A 1109 12.97 6.02 -45.53
N ILE A 1110 13.15 4.80 -45.02
CA ILE A 1110 14.29 3.95 -45.36
C ILE A 1110 13.93 2.99 -46.52
N GLY A 1111 14.87 2.77 -47.44
CA GLY A 1111 14.68 1.94 -48.62
C GLY A 1111 14.69 0.45 -48.32
N LYS A 1112 13.74 -0.29 -48.90
CA LYS A 1112 13.65 -1.78 -48.95
C LYS A 1112 13.56 -2.54 -47.62
N ALA A 1113 13.77 -1.93 -46.46
CA ALA A 1113 13.51 -2.55 -45.16
C ALA A 1113 12.02 -2.41 -44.77
N GLY A 1114 11.34 -3.53 -44.57
CA GLY A 1114 10.00 -3.59 -43.98
C GLY A 1114 10.05 -4.10 -42.54
N GLY A 1115 9.17 -3.60 -41.66
CA GLY A 1115 9.10 -4.02 -40.26
C GLY A 1115 9.61 -2.95 -39.28
N TYR A 1116 10.24 -3.38 -38.19
CA TYR A 1116 10.53 -2.56 -36.99
C TYR A 1116 11.30 -1.27 -37.28
N THR A 1117 12.34 -1.31 -38.12
CA THR A 1117 13.14 -0.13 -38.48
C THR A 1117 12.31 0.93 -39.19
N GLN A 1118 11.34 0.52 -40.04
CA GLN A 1118 10.51 1.45 -40.79
C GLN A 1118 9.49 2.17 -39.89
N SER A 1119 8.82 1.45 -38.98
CA SER A 1119 7.86 2.06 -38.04
C SER A 1119 8.54 3.01 -37.05
N PHE A 1120 9.74 2.66 -36.56
CA PHE A 1120 10.58 3.54 -35.75
C PHE A 1120 10.97 4.82 -36.51
N THR A 1121 11.39 4.70 -37.77
CA THR A 1121 11.78 5.84 -38.62
C THR A 1121 10.62 6.81 -38.84
N GLU A 1122 9.42 6.30 -39.12
CA GLU A 1122 8.23 7.15 -39.33
C GLU A 1122 7.80 7.86 -38.03
N ALA A 1123 7.78 7.14 -36.90
CA ALA A 1123 7.46 7.72 -35.59
C ALA A 1123 8.43 8.86 -35.23
N LEU A 1124 9.72 8.68 -35.50
CA LEU A 1124 10.76 9.69 -35.26
C LEU A 1124 10.53 10.97 -36.10
N GLY A 1125 10.26 10.85 -37.41
CA GLY A 1125 9.94 12.00 -38.26
C GLY A 1125 8.69 12.77 -37.81
N ARG A 1126 7.65 12.05 -37.39
CA ARG A 1126 6.43 12.64 -36.82
C ARG A 1126 6.70 13.43 -35.53
N MET A 1127 7.54 12.91 -34.64
CA MET A 1127 7.94 13.59 -33.40
C MET A 1127 8.82 14.82 -33.64
N ILE A 1128 9.78 14.73 -34.56
CA ILE A 1128 10.60 15.88 -35.01
C ILE A 1128 9.70 17.01 -35.54
N SER A 1129 8.72 16.65 -36.37
CA SER A 1129 7.76 17.59 -36.94
C SER A 1129 6.91 18.28 -35.86
N LEU A 1130 6.51 17.55 -34.81
CA LEU A 1130 5.80 18.14 -33.67
C LEU A 1130 6.70 19.09 -32.85
N ALA A 1131 7.98 18.79 -32.70
CA ALA A 1131 8.96 19.66 -32.02
C ALA A 1131 9.16 21.00 -32.77
N LEU A 1132 9.42 20.94 -34.08
CA LEU A 1132 9.57 22.13 -34.93
C LEU A 1132 8.32 23.02 -34.92
N ARG A 1133 7.13 22.38 -34.95
CA ARG A 1133 5.85 23.09 -34.86
C ARG A 1133 5.54 23.63 -33.46
N THR A 1134 6.01 23.01 -32.38
CA THR A 1134 5.87 23.57 -31.02
C THR A 1134 6.91 24.66 -30.69
N GLY A 1135 7.89 24.88 -31.57
CA GLY A 1135 8.81 26.02 -31.53
C GLY A 1135 10.25 25.69 -31.16
N ALA A 1136 10.63 24.41 -31.16
CA ALA A 1136 12.04 24.03 -31.16
C ALA A 1136 12.70 24.48 -32.48
N SER A 1137 13.94 24.94 -32.43
CA SER A 1137 14.71 25.25 -33.63
C SER A 1137 15.24 23.99 -34.32
N GLY A 1138 15.48 24.07 -35.64
CA GLY A 1138 16.16 22.99 -36.37
C GLY A 1138 17.56 22.67 -35.81
N GLU A 1139 18.26 23.68 -35.29
CA GLU A 1139 19.56 23.55 -34.65
C GLU A 1139 19.47 22.78 -33.30
N GLU A 1140 18.41 22.97 -32.51
CA GLU A 1140 18.15 22.17 -31.29
C GLU A 1140 17.72 20.73 -31.59
N VAL A 1141 16.92 20.54 -32.64
CA VAL A 1141 16.48 19.21 -33.11
C VAL A 1141 17.67 18.38 -33.57
N ILE A 1142 18.54 18.94 -34.44
CA ILE A 1142 19.81 18.31 -34.83
C ILE A 1142 20.56 17.87 -33.58
N LYS A 1143 20.71 18.76 -32.60
CA LYS A 1143 21.46 18.48 -31.37
C LYS A 1143 20.86 17.39 -30.45
N GLN A 1144 19.66 16.89 -30.72
CA GLN A 1144 19.09 15.73 -30.01
C GLN A 1144 19.14 14.42 -30.84
N LEU A 1145 19.55 14.50 -32.11
CA LEU A 1145 19.59 13.38 -33.06
C LEU A 1145 21.04 13.01 -33.47
N ASP A 1146 21.91 14.02 -33.49
CA ASP A 1146 23.33 13.95 -33.86
C ASP A 1146 24.14 13.07 -32.89
N ASP A 1147 25.03 12.26 -33.44
CA ASP A 1147 25.87 11.28 -32.75
C ASP A 1147 25.12 10.19 -31.95
N ILE A 1148 23.83 9.97 -32.24
CA ILE A 1148 23.13 8.76 -31.78
C ILE A 1148 23.70 7.56 -32.51
N ARG A 1149 24.18 6.55 -31.78
CA ARG A 1149 24.91 5.40 -32.34
C ARG A 1149 24.15 4.10 -32.25
N SER A 1150 24.32 3.28 -33.28
CA SER A 1150 23.90 1.88 -33.37
C SER A 1150 25.14 0.96 -33.44
N PRO A 1151 24.99 -0.38 -33.37
CA PRO A 1151 26.11 -1.32 -33.42
C PRO A 1151 26.90 -1.31 -34.74
N GLN A 1152 26.29 -0.86 -35.84
CA GLN A 1152 26.93 -0.77 -37.16
C GLN A 1152 27.13 0.70 -37.59
N ILE A 1153 28.01 0.91 -38.56
CA ILE A 1153 28.49 2.24 -38.98
C ILE A 1153 28.59 2.31 -40.51
N ALA A 1154 28.08 3.40 -41.09
CA ALA A 1154 28.19 3.71 -42.51
C ALA A 1154 29.01 5.00 -42.72
N TRP A 1155 29.34 5.31 -43.96
CA TRP A 1155 30.12 6.49 -44.34
C TRP A 1155 29.49 7.20 -45.54
N ASP A 1156 28.56 8.10 -45.26
CA ASP A 1156 27.90 8.90 -46.30
C ASP A 1156 28.71 10.18 -46.59
N GLN A 1157 29.20 10.31 -47.83
CA GLN A 1157 29.90 11.50 -48.33
C GLN A 1157 31.08 11.94 -47.43
N GLY A 1158 31.84 10.96 -46.92
CA GLY A 1158 32.97 11.18 -46.01
C GLY A 1158 32.57 11.50 -44.56
N THR A 1159 31.28 11.64 -44.27
CA THR A 1159 30.73 11.78 -42.91
C THR A 1159 30.40 10.40 -42.36
N LYS A 1160 30.77 10.10 -41.12
CA LYS A 1160 30.44 8.82 -40.50
C LYS A 1160 29.00 8.87 -39.97
N ILE A 1161 28.16 7.96 -40.45
CA ILE A 1161 26.75 7.82 -40.06
C ILE A 1161 26.62 6.66 -39.08
N TYR A 1162 26.21 6.95 -37.86
CA TYR A 1162 26.15 5.98 -36.78
C TYR A 1162 24.76 5.36 -36.56
N SER A 1163 23.69 5.98 -37.06
CA SER A 1163 22.31 5.46 -36.98
C SER A 1163 21.33 6.20 -37.92
N VAL A 1164 20.07 5.76 -37.97
CA VAL A 1164 18.98 6.45 -38.67
C VAL A 1164 18.67 7.84 -38.06
N PRO A 1165 18.52 8.02 -36.73
CA PRO A 1165 18.44 9.36 -36.13
C PRO A 1165 19.59 10.29 -36.52
N ASP A 1166 20.82 9.78 -36.49
CA ASP A 1166 22.03 10.53 -36.83
C ASP A 1166 22.07 10.92 -38.32
N ALA A 1167 21.62 10.04 -39.22
CA ALA A 1167 21.40 10.35 -40.63
C ALA A 1167 20.37 11.48 -40.85
N ILE A 1168 19.29 11.53 -40.06
CA ILE A 1168 18.32 12.65 -40.09
C ILE A 1168 18.96 13.94 -39.57
N ALA A 1169 19.77 13.85 -38.50
CA ALA A 1169 20.52 14.99 -37.98
C ALA A 1169 21.46 15.57 -39.05
N GLU A 1170 22.21 14.70 -39.74
CA GLU A 1170 23.15 15.08 -40.79
C GLU A 1170 22.44 15.65 -42.03
N ALA A 1171 21.32 15.06 -42.46
CA ALA A 1171 20.47 15.64 -43.50
C ALA A 1171 20.00 17.06 -43.13
N MET A 1172 19.59 17.28 -41.88
CA MET A 1172 19.19 18.60 -41.36
C MET A 1172 20.36 19.58 -41.22
N LYS A 1173 21.55 19.14 -40.78
CA LYS A 1173 22.78 19.97 -40.80
C LYS A 1173 23.08 20.46 -42.21
N ARG A 1174 23.13 19.54 -43.18
CA ARG A 1174 23.44 19.86 -44.58
C ARG A 1174 22.36 20.70 -45.25
N HIS A 1175 21.12 20.64 -44.77
CA HIS A 1175 20.05 21.57 -45.15
C HIS A 1175 20.34 22.99 -44.65
N LEU A 1176 20.49 23.18 -43.34
CA LEU A 1176 20.73 24.50 -42.73
C LEU A 1176 22.08 25.13 -43.13
N ASN A 1177 23.12 24.32 -43.37
CA ASN A 1177 24.45 24.81 -43.75
C ASN A 1177 24.53 25.29 -45.20
N LYS A 1178 23.62 24.91 -46.10
CA LYS A 1178 23.50 25.57 -47.43
C LYS A 1178 23.24 27.07 -47.29
N THR A 1179 22.64 27.50 -46.18
CA THR A 1179 22.28 28.90 -45.89
C THR A 1179 23.43 29.71 -45.24
N LYS A 1180 24.55 29.07 -44.87
CA LYS A 1180 25.72 29.68 -44.20
C LYS A 1180 27.02 29.04 -44.75
N GLY A 1181 27.50 29.50 -45.90
CA GLY A 1181 28.53 28.77 -46.67
C GLY A 1181 29.98 28.88 -46.18
N VAL A 1182 30.77 27.84 -46.53
CA VAL A 1182 32.26 27.82 -46.69
C VAL A 1182 33.07 27.83 -45.36
N GLN A 1183 34.04 26.93 -45.08
CA GLN A 1183 34.64 25.80 -45.83
C GLN A 1183 35.12 24.65 -44.90
N GLU A 1184 35.74 23.61 -45.48
CA GLU A 1184 36.20 22.36 -44.85
C GLU A 1184 37.58 22.45 -44.14
N THR A 1185 37.93 21.43 -43.34
CA THR A 1185 39.03 20.48 -43.66
C THR A 1185 38.89 19.15 -42.90
N VAL A 1186 39.55 18.11 -43.40
CA VAL A 1186 39.56 16.71 -42.92
C VAL A 1186 40.96 16.37 -42.36
N ASP A 1187 41.07 15.27 -41.57
CA ASP A 1187 42.21 14.32 -41.48
C ASP A 1187 42.00 13.43 -40.22
N THR A 1188 41.57 12.15 -40.36
CA THR A 1188 42.34 10.90 -40.59
C THR A 1188 43.26 10.44 -39.46
N TYR A 1189 43.01 9.22 -38.94
CA TYR A 1189 44.05 8.22 -38.66
C TYR A 1189 43.44 6.79 -38.60
N GLU A 1190 44.31 5.78 -38.59
CA GLU A 1190 44.07 4.44 -39.17
C GLU A 1190 43.61 3.35 -38.17
N GLN A 1191 43.27 2.18 -38.71
CA GLN A 1191 42.91 0.96 -37.97
C GLN A 1191 44.13 0.23 -37.41
N GLN A 1192 43.94 -0.54 -36.34
CA GLN A 1192 44.53 -1.88 -36.24
C GLN A 1192 43.67 -2.79 -35.37
N THR A 1193 43.57 -4.06 -35.76
CA THR A 1193 42.76 -5.13 -35.16
C THR A 1193 43.63 -6.32 -34.85
N GLU A 1194 43.40 -7.01 -33.73
CA GLU A 1194 43.78 -8.41 -33.56
C GLU A 1194 42.92 -9.08 -32.47
N GLU A 1195 43.01 -10.41 -32.36
CA GLU A 1195 41.85 -11.27 -32.11
C GLU A 1195 41.70 -11.82 -30.67
N ILE A 1196 40.57 -12.48 -30.40
CA ILE A 1196 40.26 -13.18 -29.14
C ILE A 1196 39.96 -14.66 -29.44
N GLU A 1197 40.75 -15.58 -28.89
CA GLU A 1197 40.43 -17.02 -28.96
C GLU A 1197 39.27 -17.39 -28.01
N THR A 1198 38.47 -18.38 -28.42
CA THR A 1198 37.21 -18.75 -27.73
C THR A 1198 37.27 -20.15 -27.13
N HIS A 1199 36.58 -20.35 -25.99
CA HIS A 1199 36.16 -21.67 -25.50
C HIS A 1199 34.66 -21.66 -25.18
N LYS A 1200 34.00 -22.80 -25.42
CA LYS A 1200 32.55 -22.88 -25.67
C LYS A 1200 31.75 -23.47 -24.50
N ASN A 1201 30.46 -23.11 -24.45
CA ASN A 1201 29.37 -24.04 -24.12
C ASN A 1201 28.07 -23.61 -24.85
N ASN A 1202 27.04 -24.44 -24.81
CA ASN A 1202 26.00 -24.47 -25.85
C ASN A 1202 24.85 -23.46 -25.69
N GLU A 1203 24.60 -22.69 -26.76
CA GLU A 1203 23.36 -21.92 -27.02
C GLU A 1203 23.02 -21.99 -28.53
N THR A 1204 21.79 -21.61 -28.91
CA THR A 1204 21.28 -21.56 -30.29
C THR A 1204 21.80 -20.38 -31.11
N ASP A 1205 22.02 -20.57 -32.41
CA ASP A 1205 22.83 -19.64 -33.21
C ASP A 1205 22.21 -18.26 -33.46
N THR A 1206 20.90 -18.17 -33.68
CA THR A 1206 20.20 -16.86 -33.78
C THR A 1206 20.36 -16.05 -32.48
N THR A 1207 20.37 -16.72 -31.34
CA THR A 1207 20.57 -16.11 -30.01
C THR A 1207 21.99 -15.56 -29.85
N LYS A 1208 23.01 -16.18 -30.49
CA LYS A 1208 24.38 -15.66 -30.50
C LYS A 1208 24.50 -14.39 -31.35
N ILE A 1209 23.97 -14.42 -32.58
CA ILE A 1209 23.99 -13.28 -33.51
C ILE A 1209 23.34 -12.03 -32.85
N ILE A 1210 22.21 -12.22 -32.15
CA ILE A 1210 21.53 -11.15 -31.39
C ILE A 1210 22.36 -10.67 -30.19
N LYS A 1211 22.98 -11.59 -29.42
CA LYS A 1211 23.86 -11.23 -28.29
C LYS A 1211 25.15 -10.52 -28.71
N GLU A 1212 25.64 -10.78 -29.91
CA GLU A 1212 26.76 -10.09 -30.55
C GLU A 1212 26.35 -8.71 -31.11
N GLY A 1213 25.08 -8.31 -30.99
CA GLY A 1213 24.58 -6.99 -31.39
C GLY A 1213 24.35 -6.83 -32.90
N VAL A 1214 24.39 -7.93 -33.66
CA VAL A 1214 24.23 -7.95 -35.11
C VAL A 1214 22.75 -8.16 -35.47
N ASN A 1215 22.28 -7.55 -36.56
CA ASN A 1215 20.94 -7.82 -37.09
C ASN A 1215 20.82 -9.31 -37.46
N PRO A 1216 19.86 -10.08 -36.89
CA PRO A 1216 19.68 -11.49 -37.25
C PRO A 1216 19.10 -11.68 -38.66
N GLU A 1217 18.60 -10.64 -39.30
CA GLU A 1217 18.05 -10.68 -40.68
C GLU A 1217 19.10 -10.29 -41.73
N CYS A 1218 19.14 -11.03 -42.84
CA CYS A 1218 20.07 -10.80 -43.94
C CYS A 1218 19.84 -9.45 -44.63
N PRO A 1219 20.88 -8.61 -44.83
CA PRO A 1219 20.74 -7.27 -45.40
C PRO A 1219 20.25 -7.26 -46.86
N GLU A 1220 20.44 -8.34 -47.62
CA GLU A 1220 19.95 -8.42 -49.00
C GLU A 1220 18.48 -8.84 -49.15
N CYS A 1221 17.90 -9.59 -48.18
CA CYS A 1221 16.61 -10.28 -48.41
C CYS A 1221 15.71 -10.50 -47.18
N GLY A 1222 16.08 -9.96 -46.01
CA GLY A 1222 15.33 -10.12 -44.75
C GLY A 1222 15.20 -11.56 -44.24
N GLY A 1223 15.99 -12.50 -44.79
CA GLY A 1223 16.00 -13.89 -44.34
C GLY A 1223 16.90 -14.08 -43.13
N MET A 1224 16.41 -14.74 -42.08
CA MET A 1224 17.19 -15.07 -40.87
C MET A 1224 18.55 -15.71 -41.21
N LEU A 1225 19.60 -15.20 -40.58
CA LEU A 1225 20.99 -15.66 -40.73
C LEU A 1225 21.29 -16.85 -39.80
N THR A 1226 22.23 -17.69 -40.24
CA THR A 1226 22.76 -18.81 -39.46
C THR A 1226 24.29 -18.73 -39.38
N LEU A 1227 24.87 -19.20 -38.28
CA LEU A 1227 26.33 -19.15 -38.06
C LEU A 1227 26.96 -20.50 -38.41
N GLN A 1228 27.86 -20.54 -39.40
CA GLN A 1228 28.43 -21.78 -39.91
C GLN A 1228 29.90 -21.60 -40.30
N GLU A 1229 30.78 -22.43 -39.72
CA GLU A 1229 32.24 -22.42 -39.96
C GLU A 1229 32.94 -21.09 -39.63
N GLY A 1230 32.35 -20.29 -38.74
CA GLY A 1230 32.82 -18.95 -38.36
C GLY A 1230 32.12 -17.80 -39.09
N CYS A 1231 31.45 -18.09 -40.20
CA CYS A 1231 30.77 -17.06 -41.01
C CYS A 1231 29.26 -17.05 -40.78
N LYS A 1232 28.66 -15.86 -40.86
CA LYS A 1232 27.22 -15.65 -40.99
C LYS A 1232 26.83 -16.02 -42.42
N LYS A 1233 25.84 -16.89 -42.62
CA LYS A 1233 25.34 -17.30 -43.94
C LYS A 1233 23.82 -17.16 -43.99
N CYS A 1234 23.28 -16.62 -45.08
CA CYS A 1234 21.84 -16.58 -45.33
C CYS A 1234 21.43 -17.80 -46.16
N PRO A 1235 20.67 -18.77 -45.62
CA PRO A 1235 20.20 -19.93 -46.38
C PRO A 1235 19.14 -19.59 -47.44
N LYS A 1236 18.68 -18.32 -47.52
CA LYS A 1236 17.60 -17.86 -48.41
C LYS A 1236 18.10 -17.20 -49.70
N CYS A 1237 19.21 -16.43 -49.66
CA CYS A 1237 19.82 -15.82 -50.86
C CYS A 1237 21.28 -16.24 -51.11
N GLY A 1238 21.94 -16.90 -50.16
CA GLY A 1238 23.34 -17.30 -50.27
C GLY A 1238 24.37 -16.25 -49.83
N TRP A 1239 23.93 -15.04 -49.46
CA TRP A 1239 24.78 -13.99 -48.87
C TRP A 1239 25.55 -14.53 -47.65
N SER A 1240 26.84 -14.20 -47.55
CA SER A 1240 27.70 -14.65 -46.46
C SER A 1240 28.73 -13.60 -46.06
N GLU A 1241 28.91 -13.44 -44.75
CA GLU A 1241 29.90 -12.55 -44.13
C GLU A 1241 30.67 -13.32 -43.06
N CYS A 1242 31.99 -13.41 -43.21
CA CYS A 1242 32.90 -13.88 -42.19
C CYS A 1242 33.47 -12.63 -41.49
#